data_AF-A0A366WTI9-F1
#
_entry.id   AF-A0A366WTI9-F1
#
_cell.length_a   1.000
_cell.length_b   1.000
_cell.length_c   1.000
_cell.angle_alpha   90.00
_cell.angle_beta   90.00
_cell.angle_gamma   90.00
#
_symmetry.space_group_name_H-M   'P 1'
#
loop_
_entity.id
_entity.type
_entity.pdbx_description
1 polymer ?
#
loop_
_entity_poly.entity_id
_entity_poly.type
_entity_poly.pdbx_seq_one_letter_code
_entity_poly.pdbx_strand_id
1 'polypeptide(L)'
;MGMHNSQRVFFSSKGGVFPGAFLWLMLFFIPFLVACGGDNDNDSTSAALTITSQPANQSVVVGSSARFSVAATGSGTLSYQWQRDGSDIAGAQGSSYTLAAAALTDAGASFTVRVSDDSTSVVSAAAILTVTSGPEAPVITSQPMAQLVEQGQQASFSVVATGTPPLSYQWRRDNVDIAGADSASYTTPVLTQSADDGTLYSVVVSNSVASVTSSDAEVTVTQTLLACSGGAQAGWCWIEPKPHGNTMHDVQYLGADVFVAAGEGGVFMRSTDGGATWTTSFTIGSSVNAMHFVSSTLGFAVGDQGFIARTNDGGETWVPQTSTVETTLNDVYFFDANLGLAVGDSSTILHSIDGGTTWTPVTVPGFGHAYGVSFADANVAMVVGSGGARLRSVDGGANWNRVDTPAGCQTCTLRSVTFTSATTGFAVGDQSNSIMRTDDAGQTWAKVPGGNASGANDGSCGFEDISFLGNHGLAVATCGWIAHSSDGGVSWTKFPAVGIHLETDTFGAAFGAGSAVAVVVGGEGQLYRTTNAGASWTSIFPERVAQDFFNVYFDDASTAYILGTKSYKSTDSGLTWAEDLSLPSGANAMASTNAGLITAGNNRSIYRSIDGGLTWDYIAAIPVGSGNFYRLYFYNPLVGYAYGSTAGTIKTTDGGLTWTTVFGGLSAVTGIHFYTEDIGVYVGEGRIYRTVNGGVNWNEVQRSQWGLVGAAFTGNGGVAVGGNGAYYTSDQGATWIQVTGVSTENFRGVESNPASSLFIAYTDSGNMLKSVDGSSWSKLASPVGGQINALRYYDDSLGLAVGGQGIILRTTTGGE
;
A
#
# COMPACT_ATOMS: atom_id res chain seq x y z
N MET A 1 27.10 37.14 34.35
CA MET A 1 25.78 37.45 34.92
C MET A 1 24.88 36.26 34.63
N GLY A 2 24.34 35.45 35.54
CA GLY A 2 24.54 35.11 36.96
C GLY A 2 23.91 33.70 37.09
N MET A 3 24.65 32.67 37.51
CA MET A 3 24.72 32.08 38.87
C MET A 3 23.39 31.74 39.56
N HIS A 4 23.17 30.42 39.78
CA HIS A 4 22.77 29.69 41.01
C HIS A 4 22.37 28.26 40.57
N ASN A 5 23.11 27.16 40.71
CA ASN A 5 23.90 26.54 41.80
C ASN A 5 23.03 25.87 42.88
N SER A 6 23.02 24.52 42.93
CA SER A 6 22.98 23.71 44.15
C SER A 6 23.39 22.25 43.86
N GLN A 7 24.20 21.72 44.76
CA GLN A 7 25.14 20.61 44.59
C GLN A 7 24.60 19.24 45.01
N ARG A 8 25.25 18.20 44.47
CA ARG A 8 25.33 16.82 44.98
C ARG A 8 26.20 16.75 46.25
N VAL A 9 25.83 15.88 47.19
CA VAL A 9 26.76 15.29 48.18
C VAL A 9 26.47 13.81 48.36
N PHE A 10 27.56 13.02 48.32
CA PHE A 10 27.68 11.58 48.56
C PHE A 10 27.60 11.23 50.06
N PHE A 11 27.11 10.03 50.37
CA PHE A 11 27.71 9.19 51.42
C PHE A 11 27.77 7.74 50.97
N SER A 12 28.97 7.17 51.04
CA SER A 12 29.26 5.74 50.98
C SER A 12 29.58 5.26 52.39
N SER A 13 29.18 4.05 52.76
CA SER A 13 30.11 3.01 53.27
C SER A 13 29.38 1.72 53.65
N LYS A 14 29.74 0.65 52.93
CA LYS A 14 30.06 -0.73 53.36
C LYS A 14 29.61 -1.23 54.76
N GLY A 15 29.13 -2.47 54.77
CA GLY A 15 29.70 -3.51 55.66
C GLY A 15 28.73 -4.43 56.41
N GLY A 16 28.29 -5.51 55.76
CA GLY A 16 28.63 -6.90 56.13
C GLY A 16 28.28 -7.53 57.50
N VAL A 17 27.71 -8.75 57.38
CA VAL A 17 28.00 -10.01 58.11
C VAL A 17 27.05 -10.45 59.25
N PHE A 18 26.40 -11.62 59.01
CA PHE A 18 25.72 -12.58 59.90
C PHE A 18 26.68 -13.23 60.95
N PRO A 19 26.29 -14.23 61.78
CA PRO A 19 25.01 -14.63 62.40
C PRO A 19 25.15 -14.84 63.93
N GLY A 20 24.07 -15.13 64.65
CA GLY A 20 24.18 -15.56 66.06
C GLY A 20 22.87 -16.06 66.67
N ALA A 21 22.82 -17.37 66.91
CA ALA A 21 21.82 -18.04 67.74
C ALA A 21 21.89 -17.55 69.19
N PHE A 22 20.76 -17.36 69.87
CA PHE A 22 20.72 -17.43 71.34
C PHE A 22 19.37 -17.91 71.88
N LEU A 23 19.46 -19.10 72.48
CA LEU A 23 18.81 -19.59 73.70
C LEU A 23 18.08 -18.50 74.53
N TRP A 24 16.83 -18.77 74.93
CA TRP A 24 16.20 -18.08 76.05
C TRP A 24 16.04 -19.03 77.25
N LEU A 25 16.74 -18.64 78.32
CA LEU A 25 16.82 -19.27 79.63
C LEU A 25 15.69 -18.70 80.50
N MET A 26 14.85 -19.54 81.12
CA MET A 26 13.87 -19.07 82.11
C MET A 26 14.49 -19.00 83.52
N LEU A 27 14.27 -17.86 84.17
CA LEU A 27 14.70 -17.47 85.50
C LEU A 27 13.89 -18.15 86.62
N PHE A 28 14.60 -18.41 87.72
CA PHE A 28 14.09 -18.77 89.04
C PHE A 28 13.31 -17.64 89.72
N PHE A 29 12.27 -18.00 90.47
CA PHE A 29 11.79 -17.22 91.62
C PHE A 29 11.43 -18.15 92.79
N ILE A 30 11.89 -17.75 93.98
CA ILE A 30 11.76 -18.40 95.31
C ILE A 30 10.44 -17.96 95.97
N PRO A 31 9.93 -18.68 96.98
CA PRO A 31 9.82 -17.99 98.27
C PRO A 31 10.27 -18.81 99.49
N PHE A 32 10.71 -18.03 100.49
CA PHE A 32 11.05 -18.35 101.88
C PHE A 32 9.91 -19.04 102.67
N LEU A 33 10.25 -19.90 103.64
CA LEU A 33 9.74 -19.80 105.02
C LEU A 33 10.61 -20.54 106.07
N VAL A 34 10.45 -20.09 107.31
CA VAL A 34 11.26 -20.24 108.52
C VAL A 34 10.78 -21.39 109.43
N ALA A 35 11.77 -22.11 109.97
CA ALA A 35 11.93 -22.79 111.27
C ALA A 35 10.83 -23.61 112.01
N CYS A 36 11.34 -24.77 112.47
CA CYS A 36 11.18 -25.51 113.75
C CYS A 36 10.14 -26.63 113.91
N GLY A 37 10.68 -27.85 114.11
CA GLY A 37 10.36 -28.73 115.25
C GLY A 37 9.52 -29.98 114.97
N GLY A 38 10.08 -31.16 115.32
CA GLY A 38 9.51 -32.51 115.59
C GLY A 38 8.11 -32.90 115.08
N ASP A 39 7.84 -34.11 114.62
CA ASP A 39 8.33 -35.42 115.08
C ASP A 39 8.14 -36.47 113.97
N ASN A 40 8.83 -37.59 114.13
CA ASN A 40 8.75 -38.77 113.27
C ASN A 40 7.34 -39.35 113.24
N ASP A 41 6.79 -39.57 112.05
CA ASP A 41 6.03 -40.78 111.76
C ASP A 41 6.11 -41.13 110.27
N ASN A 42 6.43 -42.41 110.04
CA ASN A 42 6.62 -43.05 108.76
C ASN A 42 5.24 -43.33 108.14
N ASP A 43 4.75 -42.40 107.33
CA ASP A 43 3.62 -42.64 106.44
C ASP A 43 4.09 -42.51 104.99
N SER A 44 4.00 -43.61 104.24
CA SER A 44 4.31 -43.65 102.82
C SER A 44 3.27 -42.84 102.06
N THR A 45 3.51 -41.54 101.87
CA THR A 45 2.64 -40.68 101.08
C THR A 45 2.66 -41.15 99.61
N SER A 46 1.61 -41.84 99.20
CA SER A 46 1.30 -42.13 97.80
C SER A 46 1.30 -40.81 97.00
N ALA A 47 2.09 -40.74 95.93
CA ALA A 47 2.09 -39.60 95.03
C ALA A 47 0.74 -39.56 94.31
N ALA A 48 -0.06 -38.52 94.56
CA ALA A 48 -1.36 -38.34 93.92
C ALA A 48 -1.21 -38.35 92.39
N LEU A 49 -2.15 -39.02 91.71
CA LEU A 49 -2.18 -39.05 90.25
C LEU A 49 -2.42 -37.66 89.68
N THR A 50 -1.45 -37.14 88.93
CA THR A 50 -1.53 -35.83 88.28
C THR A 50 -1.04 -35.89 86.84
N ILE A 51 -1.73 -35.19 85.93
CA ILE A 51 -1.26 -35.00 84.56
C ILE A 51 -0.31 -33.80 84.56
N THR A 52 0.97 -34.04 84.30
CA THR A 52 2.03 -33.04 84.30
C THR A 52 2.23 -32.39 82.92
N SER A 53 1.78 -33.03 81.84
CA SER A 53 1.73 -32.45 80.49
C SER A 53 0.47 -32.89 79.75
N GLN A 54 -0.34 -31.92 79.35
CA GLN A 54 -1.58 -32.15 78.59
C GLN A 54 -1.26 -32.45 77.11
N PRO A 55 -2.13 -33.17 76.38
CA PRO A 55 -2.01 -33.30 74.94
C PRO A 55 -2.21 -31.95 74.24
N ALA A 56 -1.37 -31.67 73.23
CA ALA A 56 -1.44 -30.45 72.45
C ALA A 56 -2.28 -30.64 71.17
N ASN A 57 -2.95 -29.57 70.73
CA ASN A 57 -3.63 -29.54 69.43
C ASN A 57 -2.66 -29.92 68.31
N GLN A 58 -3.17 -30.59 67.27
CA GLN A 58 -2.38 -30.99 66.10
C GLN A 58 -3.01 -30.39 64.83
N SER A 59 -2.19 -29.91 63.91
CA SER A 59 -2.62 -29.45 62.58
C SER A 59 -1.86 -30.22 61.52
N VAL A 60 -2.57 -31.00 60.69
CA VAL A 60 -1.96 -31.86 59.66
C VAL A 60 -2.74 -31.77 58.34
N VAL A 61 -2.07 -32.08 57.23
CA VAL A 61 -2.75 -32.24 55.93
C VAL A 61 -3.40 -33.63 55.87
N VAL A 62 -4.55 -33.74 55.20
CA VAL A 62 -5.22 -35.02 54.96
C VAL A 62 -4.23 -36.11 54.50
N GLY A 63 -4.35 -37.31 55.07
CA GLY A 63 -3.45 -38.45 54.82
C GLY A 63 -2.19 -38.48 55.69
N SER A 64 -1.83 -37.39 56.37
CA SER A 64 -0.68 -37.36 57.29
C SER A 64 -1.05 -37.91 58.67
N SER A 65 -0.05 -38.38 59.42
CA SER A 65 -0.26 -38.84 60.79
C SER A 65 -0.31 -37.69 61.80
N ALA A 66 -1.20 -37.77 62.80
CA ALA A 66 -1.25 -36.84 63.93
C ALA A 66 -0.95 -37.57 65.25
N ARG A 67 -0.03 -37.05 66.06
CA ARG A 67 0.39 -37.69 67.33
C ARG A 67 0.02 -36.82 68.54
N PHE A 68 -0.68 -37.43 69.49
CA PHE A 68 -1.03 -36.84 70.78
C PHE A 68 -0.24 -37.55 71.88
N SER A 69 0.32 -36.81 72.84
CA SER A 69 1.08 -37.38 73.95
C SER A 69 0.66 -36.75 75.27
N VAL A 70 0.67 -37.54 76.34
CA VAL A 70 0.39 -37.10 77.71
C VAL A 70 1.56 -37.50 78.60
N ALA A 71 1.87 -36.69 79.60
CA ALA A 71 2.75 -37.08 80.70
C ALA A 71 1.98 -36.98 82.02
N ALA A 72 2.09 -37.99 82.86
CA ALA A 72 1.44 -38.05 84.16
C ALA A 72 2.36 -38.72 85.18
N THR A 73 2.17 -38.37 86.45
CA THR A 73 2.86 -38.96 87.61
C THR A 73 1.82 -39.46 88.59
N GLY A 74 2.09 -40.57 89.28
CA GLY A 74 1.21 -41.18 90.28
C GLY A 74 1.89 -42.36 90.95
N SER A 75 1.26 -42.93 91.98
CA SER A 75 1.76 -44.15 92.63
C SER A 75 1.34 -45.41 91.86
N GLY A 76 2.25 -46.37 91.67
CA GLY A 76 1.95 -47.64 91.00
C GLY A 76 2.13 -47.60 89.48
N THR A 77 1.56 -48.59 88.78
CA THR A 77 1.65 -48.68 87.31
C THR A 77 0.53 -47.86 86.66
N LEU A 78 0.88 -46.83 85.91
CA LEU A 78 -0.10 -46.00 85.21
C LEU A 78 -0.68 -46.73 83.99
N SER A 79 -2.00 -46.70 83.88
CA SER A 79 -2.74 -47.15 82.70
C SER A 79 -3.36 -45.96 81.97
N TYR A 80 -3.47 -46.07 80.64
CA TYR A 80 -3.98 -45.01 79.78
C TYR A 80 -5.13 -45.57 78.94
N GLN A 81 -6.10 -44.73 78.63
CA GLN A 81 -7.13 -45.02 77.64
C GLN A 81 -7.47 -43.72 76.90
N TRP A 82 -7.09 -43.64 75.63
CA TRP A 82 -7.42 -42.49 74.79
C TRP A 82 -8.89 -42.53 74.36
N GLN A 83 -9.50 -41.36 74.29
CA GLN A 83 -10.86 -41.13 73.86
C GLN A 83 -10.89 -40.13 72.71
N ARG A 84 -11.74 -40.39 71.71
CA ARG A 84 -12.10 -39.46 70.64
C ARG A 84 -13.54 -39.02 70.84
N ASP A 85 -13.77 -37.72 70.95
CA ASP A 85 -15.10 -37.12 71.15
C ASP A 85 -15.89 -37.78 72.30
N GLY A 86 -15.17 -38.09 73.38
CA GLY A 86 -15.70 -38.73 74.59
C GLY A 86 -15.83 -40.26 74.54
N SER A 87 -15.55 -40.91 73.41
CA SER A 87 -15.63 -42.37 73.25
C SER A 87 -14.26 -43.04 73.23
N ASP A 88 -14.11 -44.18 73.92
CA ASP A 88 -12.83 -44.91 74.01
C ASP A 88 -12.34 -45.41 72.65
N ILE A 89 -11.07 -45.16 72.35
CA ILE A 89 -10.39 -45.68 71.15
C ILE A 89 -9.80 -47.05 71.51
N ALA A 90 -10.34 -48.12 70.91
CA ALA A 90 -9.92 -49.49 71.19
C ALA A 90 -8.39 -49.68 71.03
N GLY A 91 -7.74 -50.25 72.04
CA GLY A 91 -6.30 -50.55 72.04
C GLY A 91 -5.36 -49.36 72.25
N ALA A 92 -5.88 -48.13 72.37
CA ALA A 92 -5.07 -46.94 72.61
C ALA A 92 -4.72 -46.76 74.10
N GLN A 93 -3.78 -47.58 74.58
CA GLN A 93 -3.43 -47.69 76.02
C GLN A 93 -2.03 -47.18 76.39
N GLY A 94 -1.34 -46.50 75.47
CA GLY A 94 -0.03 -45.91 75.71
C GLY A 94 -0.08 -44.45 76.17
N SER A 95 1.06 -43.93 76.62
CA SER A 95 1.24 -42.49 76.93
C SER A 95 1.21 -41.57 75.70
N SER A 96 1.10 -42.14 74.49
CA SER A 96 0.80 -41.41 73.27
C SER A 96 -0.12 -42.21 72.36
N TYR A 97 -0.96 -41.51 71.59
CA TYR A 97 -1.77 -42.06 70.52
C TYR A 97 -1.42 -41.37 69.20
N THR A 98 -1.24 -42.16 68.14
CA THR A 98 -0.99 -41.66 66.79
C THR A 98 -2.15 -42.08 65.88
N LEU A 99 -2.87 -41.10 65.34
CA LEU A 99 -3.76 -41.31 64.21
C LEU A 99 -2.89 -41.45 62.96
N ALA A 100 -2.84 -42.65 62.37
CA ALA A 100 -1.88 -42.96 61.30
C ALA A 100 -2.12 -42.16 60.00
N ALA A 101 -3.37 -41.88 59.67
CA ALA A 101 -3.76 -41.07 58.52
C ALA A 101 -5.01 -40.27 58.87
N ALA A 102 -4.88 -38.95 58.96
CA ALA A 102 -5.99 -38.05 59.25
C ALA A 102 -6.87 -37.86 58.01
N ALA A 103 -8.18 -38.05 58.14
CA ALA A 103 -9.17 -37.71 57.13
C ALA A 103 -9.75 -36.31 57.36
N LEU A 104 -10.31 -35.67 56.34
CA LEU A 104 -11.00 -34.37 56.52
C LEU A 104 -12.19 -34.45 57.49
N THR A 105 -12.81 -35.62 57.61
CA THR A 105 -13.84 -35.91 58.62
C THR A 105 -13.32 -35.95 60.05
N ASP A 106 -11.99 -35.97 60.25
CA ASP A 106 -11.37 -35.90 61.57
C ASP A 106 -11.11 -34.46 62.02
N ALA A 107 -11.34 -33.47 61.15
CA ALA A 107 -11.19 -32.06 61.50
C ALA A 107 -12.20 -31.66 62.60
N GLY A 108 -11.69 -31.06 63.67
CA GLY A 108 -12.46 -30.67 64.86
C GLY A 108 -12.62 -31.78 65.89
N ALA A 109 -12.18 -33.01 65.61
CA ALA A 109 -12.23 -34.10 66.58
C ALA A 109 -11.38 -33.77 67.82
N SER A 110 -11.93 -34.08 68.98
CA SER A 110 -11.32 -33.86 70.29
C SER A 110 -10.69 -35.15 70.83
N PHE A 111 -9.43 -35.08 71.22
CA PHE A 111 -8.68 -36.19 71.80
C PHE A 111 -8.39 -35.91 73.26
N THR A 112 -8.90 -36.78 74.13
CA THR A 112 -8.62 -36.77 75.57
C THR A 112 -8.05 -38.12 75.97
N VAL A 113 -7.38 -38.20 77.12
CA VAL A 113 -6.90 -39.46 77.66
C VAL A 113 -7.25 -39.56 79.14
N ARG A 114 -7.85 -40.69 79.51
CA ARG A 114 -8.04 -41.07 80.90
C ARG A 114 -6.77 -41.77 81.36
N VAL A 115 -6.10 -41.20 82.35
CA VAL A 115 -4.96 -41.81 83.03
C VAL A 115 -5.47 -42.34 84.36
N SER A 116 -5.16 -43.59 84.70
CA SER A 116 -5.57 -44.22 85.96
C SER A 116 -4.39 -44.88 86.65
N ASP A 117 -4.38 -44.81 87.98
CA ASP A 117 -3.54 -45.65 88.84
C ASP A 117 -4.39 -46.72 89.54
N ASP A 118 -3.81 -47.42 90.52
CA ASP A 118 -4.50 -48.51 91.24
C ASP A 118 -5.71 -48.02 92.08
N SER A 119 -5.94 -46.70 92.19
CA SER A 119 -6.91 -46.10 93.11
C SER A 119 -7.83 -45.02 92.50
N THR A 120 -7.39 -44.30 91.47
CA THR A 120 -8.08 -43.12 90.91
C THR A 120 -7.89 -42.99 89.39
N SER A 121 -8.70 -42.13 88.76
CA SER A 121 -8.52 -41.75 87.35
C SER A 121 -8.71 -40.25 87.12
N VAL A 122 -7.89 -39.66 86.26
CA VAL A 122 -7.96 -38.25 85.83
C VAL A 122 -8.02 -38.19 84.30
N VAL A 123 -8.87 -37.32 83.75
CA VAL A 123 -8.99 -37.09 82.31
C VAL A 123 -8.23 -35.84 81.91
N SER A 124 -7.49 -35.90 80.80
CA SER A 124 -6.75 -34.77 80.26
C SER A 124 -7.67 -33.66 79.74
N ALA A 125 -7.10 -32.47 79.52
CA ALA A 125 -7.70 -31.47 78.63
C ALA A 125 -7.83 -32.03 77.20
N ALA A 126 -8.79 -31.51 76.45
CA ALA A 126 -9.03 -31.92 75.06
C ALA A 126 -8.01 -31.25 74.11
N ALA A 127 -7.34 -32.08 73.31
CA ALA A 127 -6.56 -31.63 72.16
C ALA A 127 -7.41 -31.72 70.88
N ILE A 128 -7.45 -30.65 70.11
CA ILE A 128 -8.22 -30.59 68.86
C ILE A 128 -7.32 -30.93 67.67
N LEU A 129 -7.82 -31.79 66.78
CA LEU A 129 -7.20 -32.09 65.49
C LEU A 129 -7.75 -31.14 64.43
N THR A 130 -6.88 -30.38 63.77
CA THR A 130 -7.21 -29.64 62.55
C THR A 130 -6.66 -30.41 61.35
N VAL A 131 -7.51 -30.70 60.38
CA VAL A 131 -7.12 -31.36 59.12
C VAL A 131 -7.43 -30.43 57.96
N THR A 132 -6.44 -30.08 57.16
CA THR A 132 -6.61 -29.24 55.96
C THR A 132 -6.46 -30.06 54.69
N SER A 133 -7.08 -29.60 53.59
CA SER A 133 -6.81 -30.15 52.26
C SER A 133 -5.36 -29.88 51.84
N GLY A 134 -4.82 -30.70 50.95
CA GLY A 134 -3.49 -30.51 50.38
C GLY A 134 -3.47 -29.39 49.33
N PRO A 135 -2.28 -28.96 48.89
CA PRO A 135 -2.16 -27.95 47.84
C PRO A 135 -2.70 -28.49 46.51
N GLU A 136 -3.48 -27.68 45.81
CA GLU A 136 -4.11 -27.97 44.53
C GLU A 136 -3.25 -27.45 43.38
N ALA A 137 -3.09 -28.28 42.35
CA ALA A 137 -2.42 -27.91 41.10
C ALA A 137 -3.19 -26.77 40.37
N PRO A 138 -2.48 -25.96 39.55
CA PRO A 138 -3.14 -24.92 38.79
C PRO A 138 -4.06 -25.51 37.72
N VAL A 139 -5.24 -24.93 37.55
CA VAL A 139 -6.22 -25.26 36.51
C VAL A 139 -6.63 -23.98 35.81
N ILE A 140 -6.51 -23.93 34.48
CA ILE A 140 -6.97 -22.79 33.68
C ILE A 140 -8.47 -22.92 33.46
N THR A 141 -9.24 -21.95 33.95
CA THR A 141 -10.71 -21.91 33.84
C THR A 141 -11.19 -20.97 32.75
N SER A 142 -10.35 -20.04 32.29
CA SER A 142 -10.61 -19.21 31.11
C SER A 142 -9.34 -19.12 30.27
N GLN A 143 -9.42 -19.58 29.02
CA GLN A 143 -8.33 -19.53 28.05
C GLN A 143 -8.14 -18.12 27.49
N PRO A 144 -6.93 -17.75 27.02
CA PRO A 144 -6.75 -16.57 26.19
C PRO A 144 -7.53 -16.72 24.87
N MET A 145 -8.10 -15.62 24.40
CA MET A 145 -8.87 -15.59 23.14
C MET A 145 -8.02 -15.01 22.01
N ALA A 146 -8.22 -15.51 20.80
CA ALA A 146 -7.66 -14.92 19.59
C ALA A 146 -8.01 -13.43 19.48
N GLN A 147 -7.10 -12.63 18.92
CA GLN A 147 -7.24 -11.18 18.81
C GLN A 147 -7.22 -10.75 17.35
N LEU A 148 -8.16 -9.89 16.97
CA LEU A 148 -8.19 -9.21 15.68
C LEU A 148 -7.85 -7.74 15.92
N VAL A 149 -6.78 -7.24 15.31
CA VAL A 149 -6.33 -5.86 15.47
C VAL A 149 -5.98 -5.23 14.13
N GLU A 150 -6.07 -3.91 14.04
CA GLU A 150 -5.53 -3.18 12.89
C GLU A 150 -4.01 -2.99 13.06
N GLN A 151 -3.27 -2.98 11.94
CA GLN A 151 -1.83 -2.69 11.94
C GLN A 151 -1.54 -1.41 12.73
N GLY A 152 -0.51 -1.45 13.58
CA GLY A 152 -0.17 -0.30 14.44
C GLY A 152 -0.84 -0.34 15.82
N GLN A 153 -1.75 -1.28 16.07
CA GLN A 153 -2.39 -1.48 17.38
C GLN A 153 -1.67 -2.57 18.20
N GLN A 154 -1.98 -2.61 19.50
CA GLN A 154 -1.53 -3.67 20.42
C GLN A 154 -2.66 -4.68 20.63
N ALA A 155 -2.33 -5.96 20.80
CA ALA A 155 -3.27 -7.00 21.22
C ALA A 155 -3.17 -7.23 22.73
N SER A 156 -4.29 -7.56 23.39
CA SER A 156 -4.32 -7.86 24.84
C SER A 156 -4.91 -9.24 25.11
N PHE A 157 -4.17 -10.03 25.88
CA PHE A 157 -4.55 -11.38 26.29
C PHE A 157 -4.74 -11.45 27.80
N SER A 158 -5.64 -12.31 28.25
CA SER A 158 -5.84 -12.60 29.66
C SER A 158 -6.15 -14.08 29.88
N VAL A 159 -5.79 -14.58 31.06
CA VAL A 159 -6.07 -15.95 31.50
C VAL A 159 -6.67 -15.92 32.91
N VAL A 160 -7.59 -16.82 33.20
CA VAL A 160 -8.06 -17.06 34.57
C VAL A 160 -7.67 -18.47 34.98
N ALA A 161 -6.98 -18.59 36.12
CA ALA A 161 -6.55 -19.86 36.66
C ALA A 161 -6.83 -19.94 38.17
N THR A 162 -7.17 -21.14 38.63
CA THR A 162 -7.35 -21.49 40.05
C THR A 162 -6.24 -22.44 40.50
N GLY A 163 -6.00 -22.54 41.79
CA GLY A 163 -4.98 -23.43 42.39
C GLY A 163 -4.46 -22.84 43.70
N THR A 164 -3.64 -23.59 44.43
CA THR A 164 -3.05 -23.06 45.66
C THR A 164 -2.02 -21.96 45.35
N PRO A 165 -2.15 -20.74 45.89
CA PRO A 165 -1.20 -19.66 45.67
C PRO A 165 0.18 -19.91 46.31
N PRO A 166 1.25 -19.22 45.85
CA PRO A 166 1.26 -18.26 44.75
C PRO A 166 1.18 -18.95 43.39
N LEU A 167 0.37 -18.38 42.48
CA LEU A 167 0.39 -18.73 41.06
C LEU A 167 1.45 -17.87 40.36
N SER A 168 2.23 -18.49 39.47
CA SER A 168 3.21 -17.81 38.61
C SER A 168 2.81 -18.00 37.15
N TYR A 169 2.96 -16.96 36.35
CA TYR A 169 2.61 -16.93 34.93
C TYR A 169 3.86 -16.72 34.09
N GLN A 170 3.87 -17.27 32.87
CA GLN A 170 4.89 -17.00 31.86
C GLN A 170 4.22 -17.04 30.47
N TRP A 171 4.08 -15.89 29.83
CA TRP A 171 3.57 -15.81 28.46
C TRP A 171 4.63 -16.21 27.45
N ARG A 172 4.16 -16.78 26.33
CA ARG A 172 4.97 -17.28 25.23
C ARG A 172 4.42 -16.80 23.90
N ARG A 173 5.32 -16.51 22.95
CA ARG A 173 5.03 -16.24 21.54
C ARG A 173 5.65 -17.38 20.72
N ASP A 174 4.85 -18.07 19.92
CA ASP A 174 5.28 -19.20 19.08
C ASP A 174 6.10 -20.25 19.87
N ASN A 175 5.62 -20.56 21.09
CA ASN A 175 6.25 -21.45 22.08
C ASN A 175 7.56 -20.95 22.73
N VAL A 176 7.94 -19.68 22.54
CA VAL A 176 9.14 -19.05 23.16
C VAL A 176 8.73 -18.09 24.28
N ASP A 177 9.38 -18.20 25.45
CA ASP A 177 9.12 -17.35 26.61
C ASP A 177 9.37 -15.86 26.33
N ILE A 178 8.37 -15.03 26.69
CA ILE A 178 8.45 -13.57 26.60
C ILE A 178 9.00 -13.04 27.93
N ALA A 179 10.18 -12.42 27.89
CA ALA A 179 10.84 -11.91 29.08
C ALA A 179 9.98 -10.85 29.80
N GLY A 180 9.75 -11.06 31.10
CA GLY A 180 9.00 -10.14 31.96
C GLY A 180 7.48 -10.19 31.83
N ALA A 181 6.93 -11.09 31.00
CA ALA A 181 5.49 -11.30 30.88
C ALA A 181 5.00 -12.34 31.91
N ASP A 182 4.95 -11.93 33.18
CA ASP A 182 4.74 -12.80 34.36
C ASP A 182 3.39 -12.59 35.08
N SER A 183 2.46 -11.90 34.42
CA SER A 183 1.14 -11.56 34.94
C SER A 183 0.01 -12.37 34.30
N ALA A 184 -1.17 -12.39 34.92
CA ALA A 184 -2.37 -13.05 34.38
C ALA A 184 -2.91 -12.41 33.08
N SER A 185 -2.37 -11.27 32.68
CA SER A 185 -2.63 -10.60 31.41
C SER A 185 -1.32 -10.17 30.74
N TYR A 186 -1.33 -10.10 29.41
CA TYR A 186 -0.22 -9.62 28.60
C TYR A 186 -0.74 -8.75 27.45
N THR A 187 -0.08 -7.61 27.24
CA THR A 187 -0.34 -6.72 26.10
C THR A 187 0.91 -6.71 25.23
N THR A 188 0.74 -6.97 23.94
CA THR A 188 1.84 -7.02 22.97
C THR A 188 2.45 -5.63 22.76
N PRO A 189 3.67 -5.52 22.23
CA PRO A 189 4.09 -4.33 21.49
C PRO A 189 3.14 -4.02 20.33
N VAL A 190 3.32 -2.85 19.70
CA VAL A 190 2.60 -2.52 18.46
C VAL A 190 2.89 -3.57 17.40
N LEU A 191 1.84 -4.08 16.77
CA LEU A 191 1.90 -5.22 15.85
C LEU A 191 1.95 -4.77 14.38
N THR A 192 2.67 -5.53 13.56
CA THR A 192 2.72 -5.34 12.10
C THR A 192 2.21 -6.57 11.37
N GLN A 193 1.60 -6.38 10.19
CA GLN A 193 1.09 -7.49 9.39
C GLN A 193 2.20 -8.49 9.04
N SER A 194 3.35 -7.99 8.57
CA SER A 194 4.42 -8.82 8.03
C SER A 194 5.19 -9.65 9.08
N ALA A 195 5.17 -9.23 10.34
CA ALA A 195 5.92 -9.91 11.41
C ALA A 195 5.05 -10.66 12.42
N ASP A 196 3.78 -10.25 12.59
CA ASP A 196 2.94 -10.69 13.69
C ASP A 196 1.64 -11.40 13.29
N ASP A 197 1.23 -11.33 12.02
CA ASP A 197 0.01 -12.01 11.58
C ASP A 197 0.15 -13.54 11.64
N GLY A 198 -0.85 -14.20 12.24
CA GLY A 198 -0.84 -15.64 12.50
C GLY A 198 0.03 -16.06 13.69
N THR A 199 0.63 -15.13 14.45
CA THR A 199 1.44 -15.48 15.63
C THR A 199 0.59 -16.04 16.76
N LEU A 200 1.12 -17.05 17.47
CA LEU A 200 0.39 -17.77 18.51
C LEU A 200 0.89 -17.38 19.90
N TYR A 201 -0.04 -17.02 20.78
CA TYR A 201 0.24 -16.71 22.18
C TYR A 201 -0.34 -17.76 23.12
N SER A 202 0.48 -18.24 24.06
CA SER A 202 0.05 -19.13 25.15
C SER A 202 0.68 -18.72 26.47
N VAL A 203 0.14 -19.18 27.59
CA VAL A 203 0.65 -18.90 28.93
C VAL A 203 0.81 -20.18 29.73
N VAL A 204 1.95 -20.30 30.41
CA VAL A 204 2.21 -21.35 31.39
C VAL A 204 1.84 -20.83 32.77
N VAL A 205 0.92 -21.49 33.46
CA VAL A 205 0.55 -21.20 34.85
C VAL A 205 1.11 -22.30 35.75
N SER A 206 1.80 -21.94 36.81
CA SER A 206 2.46 -22.88 37.71
C SER A 206 2.29 -22.52 39.18
N ASN A 207 2.40 -23.52 40.05
CA ASN A 207 2.59 -23.35 41.48
C ASN A 207 3.52 -24.44 42.02
N SER A 208 3.60 -24.62 43.35
CA SER A 208 4.46 -25.62 43.97
C SER A 208 4.11 -27.08 43.66
N VAL A 209 2.97 -27.34 43.02
CA VAL A 209 2.46 -28.70 42.74
C VAL A 209 2.73 -29.09 41.29
N ALA A 210 2.35 -28.25 40.34
CA ALA A 210 2.45 -28.54 38.91
C ALA A 210 2.44 -27.27 38.05
N SER A 211 2.60 -27.45 36.74
CA SER A 211 2.36 -26.44 35.71
C SER A 211 1.32 -26.91 34.70
N VAL A 212 0.57 -25.97 34.15
CA VAL A 212 -0.42 -26.17 33.08
C VAL A 212 -0.21 -25.10 32.00
N THR A 213 -0.39 -25.48 30.75
CA THR A 213 -0.25 -24.60 29.58
C THR A 213 -1.62 -24.31 29.00
N SER A 214 -1.89 -23.05 28.63
CA SER A 214 -3.13 -22.65 27.94
C SER A 214 -3.22 -23.21 26.52
N SER A 215 -4.41 -23.17 25.92
CA SER A 215 -4.51 -23.26 24.46
C SER A 215 -3.85 -22.04 23.80
N ASP A 216 -3.49 -22.18 22.52
CA ASP A 216 -2.95 -21.08 21.73
C ASP A 216 -4.07 -20.09 21.36
N ALA A 217 -3.74 -18.81 21.44
CA ALA A 217 -4.55 -17.69 20.96
C ALA A 217 -3.82 -17.01 19.81
N GLU A 218 -4.42 -17.04 18.62
CA GLU A 218 -3.86 -16.45 17.41
C GLU A 218 -4.09 -14.94 17.36
N VAL A 219 -3.11 -14.19 16.85
CA VAL A 219 -3.29 -12.80 16.43
C VAL A 219 -3.53 -12.76 14.93
N THR A 220 -4.64 -12.16 14.53
CA THR A 220 -4.84 -11.72 13.15
C THR A 220 -4.65 -10.21 13.11
N VAL A 221 -3.65 -9.76 12.35
CA VAL A 221 -3.48 -8.34 12.05
C VAL A 221 -4.26 -8.09 10.76
N THR A 222 -4.95 -6.95 10.69
CA THR A 222 -5.64 -6.51 9.48
C THR A 222 -5.15 -5.12 9.10
N GLN A 223 -5.13 -4.84 7.81
CA GLN A 223 -4.79 -3.51 7.32
C GLN A 223 -6.00 -2.92 6.60
N THR A 224 -6.32 -1.66 6.90
CA THR A 224 -7.24 -0.89 6.08
C THR A 224 -6.51 -0.50 4.80
N LEU A 225 -6.74 -1.21 3.70
CA LEU A 225 -6.33 -0.77 2.38
C LEU A 225 -7.07 0.52 2.06
N LEU A 226 -6.38 1.66 2.16
CA LEU A 226 -6.93 2.93 1.68
C LEU A 226 -7.22 2.77 0.18
N ALA A 227 -8.49 2.95 -0.18
CA ALA A 227 -8.87 3.08 -1.57
C ALA A 227 -8.20 4.34 -2.13
N CYS A 228 -7.69 4.28 -3.36
CA CYS A 228 -7.29 5.50 -4.04
C CYS A 228 -8.50 6.43 -4.17
N SER A 229 -8.35 7.67 -3.75
CA SER A 229 -9.37 8.71 -3.85
C SER A 229 -9.34 9.48 -5.18
N GLY A 230 -8.92 8.84 -6.27
CA GLY A 230 -8.82 9.43 -7.61
C GLY A 230 -9.71 8.66 -8.60
N GLY A 231 -10.38 9.37 -9.52
CA GLY A 231 -11.39 8.83 -10.43
C GLY A 231 -11.02 7.44 -10.97
N ALA A 232 -11.73 6.41 -10.49
CA ALA A 232 -11.49 5.03 -10.87
C ALA A 232 -11.78 4.87 -12.36
N GLN A 233 -10.76 4.48 -13.12
CA GLN A 233 -10.95 4.05 -14.51
C GLN A 233 -10.79 2.53 -14.52
N ALA A 234 -11.90 1.82 -14.75
CA ALA A 234 -11.93 0.36 -14.86
C ALA A 234 -11.25 -0.41 -13.71
N GLY A 235 -11.46 0.01 -12.45
CA GLY A 235 -10.91 -0.67 -11.26
C GLY A 235 -9.48 -0.25 -10.89
N TRP A 236 -8.89 0.72 -11.60
CA TRP A 236 -7.55 1.25 -11.36
C TRP A 236 -7.54 2.77 -11.09
N CYS A 237 -6.55 3.22 -10.31
CA CYS A 237 -6.27 4.61 -9.96
C CYS A 237 -4.80 4.96 -10.17
N TRP A 238 -4.54 6.21 -10.53
CA TRP A 238 -3.18 6.76 -10.58
C TRP A 238 -2.60 7.05 -9.19
N ILE A 239 -1.30 6.82 -9.04
CA ILE A 239 -0.49 7.15 -7.86
C ILE A 239 0.53 8.27 -8.17
N GLU A 240 0.83 9.09 -7.15
CA GLU A 240 1.59 10.36 -7.12
C GLU A 240 2.91 10.45 -7.97
N PRO A 241 3.38 11.69 -8.33
CA PRO A 241 2.72 12.96 -8.05
C PRO A 241 1.49 13.15 -8.93
N LYS A 242 0.37 13.54 -8.32
CA LYS A 242 -0.80 14.00 -9.07
C LYS A 242 -0.42 15.35 -9.70
N PRO A 243 -0.67 15.56 -11.00
CA PRO A 243 -1.55 14.78 -11.85
C PRO A 243 -0.86 14.02 -13.00
N HIS A 244 -1.72 13.31 -13.72
CA HIS A 244 -1.52 12.17 -14.61
C HIS A 244 -0.57 12.44 -15.78
N GLY A 245 0.15 11.42 -16.25
CA GLY A 245 0.98 11.49 -17.47
C GLY A 245 0.17 11.54 -18.78
N ASN A 246 -1.10 11.93 -18.74
CA ASN A 246 -1.95 12.11 -19.91
C ASN A 246 -1.64 13.46 -20.56
N THR A 247 -1.70 13.54 -21.88
CA THR A 247 -1.55 14.82 -22.58
C THR A 247 -2.68 15.76 -22.18
N MET A 248 -2.33 16.97 -21.73
CA MET A 248 -3.28 17.99 -21.34
C MET A 248 -3.45 18.97 -22.49
N HIS A 249 -4.69 19.11 -22.99
CA HIS A 249 -4.97 19.82 -24.24
C HIS A 249 -5.29 21.29 -23.98
N ASP A 250 -6.01 21.60 -22.90
CA ASP A 250 -6.43 22.97 -22.59
C ASP A 250 -6.40 23.30 -21.10
N VAL A 251 -6.23 24.58 -20.78
CA VAL A 251 -6.25 25.13 -19.43
C VAL A 251 -6.96 26.48 -19.40
N GLN A 252 -7.84 26.69 -18.41
CA GLN A 252 -8.65 27.89 -18.25
C GLN A 252 -8.50 28.46 -16.83
N TYR A 253 -8.50 29.78 -16.70
CA TYR A 253 -8.49 30.48 -15.42
C TYR A 253 -9.89 30.98 -15.05
N LEU A 254 -10.36 30.63 -13.85
CA LEU A 254 -11.73 30.91 -13.40
C LEU A 254 -11.82 32.12 -12.46
N GLY A 255 -10.69 32.74 -12.11
CA GLY A 255 -10.60 33.77 -11.06
C GLY A 255 -10.21 33.20 -9.70
N ALA A 256 -9.87 34.08 -8.75
CA ALA A 256 -9.52 33.72 -7.37
C ALA A 256 -8.48 32.60 -7.25
N ASP A 257 -7.44 32.67 -8.10
CA ASP A 257 -6.34 31.70 -8.16
C ASP A 257 -6.75 30.28 -8.58
N VAL A 258 -7.95 30.12 -9.17
CA VAL A 258 -8.45 28.84 -9.66
C VAL A 258 -8.11 28.62 -11.13
N PHE A 259 -7.46 27.49 -11.42
CA PHE A 259 -7.26 27.00 -12.78
C PHE A 259 -7.91 25.63 -12.97
N VAL A 260 -8.40 25.35 -14.17
CA VAL A 260 -8.91 24.04 -14.59
C VAL A 260 -8.19 23.62 -15.87
N ALA A 261 -7.70 22.39 -15.95
CA ALA A 261 -7.05 21.82 -17.13
C ALA A 261 -7.74 20.52 -17.54
N ALA A 262 -7.82 20.21 -18.84
CA ALA A 262 -8.41 18.98 -19.35
C ALA A 262 -7.63 18.38 -20.54
N GLY A 263 -7.77 17.07 -20.76
CA GLY A 263 -7.01 16.37 -21.80
C GLY A 263 -7.42 14.92 -22.06
N GLU A 264 -6.45 14.10 -22.46
CA GLU A 264 -6.62 12.69 -22.84
C GLU A 264 -7.30 11.85 -21.76
N GLY A 265 -8.15 10.92 -22.21
CA GLY A 265 -8.96 10.07 -21.32
C GLY A 265 -10.07 10.83 -20.58
N GLY A 266 -10.26 12.12 -20.88
CA GLY A 266 -11.28 12.95 -20.27
C GLY A 266 -10.97 13.32 -18.84
N VAL A 267 -9.68 13.51 -18.54
CA VAL A 267 -9.21 13.94 -17.23
C VAL A 267 -9.43 15.42 -17.07
N PHE A 268 -10.03 15.83 -15.95
CA PHE A 268 -10.10 17.22 -15.51
C PHE A 268 -9.28 17.41 -14.24
N MET A 269 -8.45 18.44 -14.23
CA MET A 269 -7.56 18.80 -13.14
C MET A 269 -7.87 20.20 -12.68
N ARG A 270 -7.70 20.46 -11.39
CA ARG A 270 -8.03 21.74 -10.78
C ARG A 270 -6.94 22.18 -9.82
N SER A 271 -6.64 23.47 -9.84
CA SER A 271 -5.78 24.15 -8.88
C SER A 271 -6.58 25.27 -8.21
N THR A 272 -6.32 25.53 -6.94
CA THR A 272 -6.94 26.62 -6.16
C THR A 272 -5.90 27.56 -5.53
N ASP A 273 -4.63 27.43 -5.93
CA ASP A 273 -3.49 28.17 -5.38
C ASP A 273 -2.64 28.82 -6.48
N GLY A 274 -3.30 29.15 -7.59
CA GLY A 274 -2.71 29.86 -8.71
C GLY A 274 -1.83 28.95 -9.56
N GLY A 275 -2.17 27.67 -9.65
CA GLY A 275 -1.46 26.67 -10.45
C GLY A 275 -0.24 26.05 -9.76
N ALA A 276 -0.03 26.31 -8.46
CA ALA A 276 1.14 25.79 -7.74
C ALA A 276 0.97 24.31 -7.36
N THR A 277 -0.25 23.90 -7.01
CA THR A 277 -0.62 22.49 -6.81
C THR A 277 -1.88 22.16 -7.60
N TRP A 278 -2.01 20.89 -7.99
CA TRP A 278 -3.08 20.40 -8.85
C TRP A 278 -3.65 19.09 -8.31
N THR A 279 -4.97 18.97 -8.40
CA THR A 279 -5.69 17.74 -8.05
C THR A 279 -6.62 17.35 -9.18
N THR A 280 -6.73 16.06 -9.47
CA THR A 280 -7.76 15.54 -10.38
C THR A 280 -9.13 15.79 -9.76
N SER A 281 -10.01 16.47 -10.50
CA SER A 281 -11.36 16.84 -10.05
C SER A 281 -12.43 15.89 -10.59
N PHE A 282 -12.30 15.45 -11.85
CA PHE A 282 -13.34 14.66 -12.53
C PHE A 282 -12.76 13.84 -13.69
N THR A 283 -13.43 12.74 -14.07
CA THR A 283 -13.08 11.93 -15.26
C THR A 283 -14.33 11.46 -15.99
N ILE A 284 -14.26 11.39 -17.33
CA ILE A 284 -15.42 11.05 -18.19
C ILE A 284 -15.14 9.97 -19.25
N GLY A 285 -13.88 9.55 -19.43
CA GLY A 285 -13.50 8.47 -20.34
C GLY A 285 -13.33 8.86 -21.83
N SER A 286 -13.76 10.04 -22.25
CA SER A 286 -13.53 10.60 -23.60
C SER A 286 -12.55 11.76 -23.53
N SER A 287 -11.52 11.78 -24.38
CA SER A 287 -10.54 12.86 -24.44
C SER A 287 -11.21 14.22 -24.68
N VAL A 288 -10.77 15.23 -23.91
CA VAL A 288 -11.24 16.61 -24.02
C VAL A 288 -10.20 17.41 -24.80
N ASN A 289 -10.63 18.07 -25.87
CA ASN A 289 -9.76 18.85 -26.75
C ASN A 289 -9.74 20.34 -26.41
N ALA A 290 -10.85 20.88 -25.90
CA ALA A 290 -10.92 22.28 -25.49
C ALA A 290 -12.00 22.51 -24.42
N MET A 291 -11.82 23.58 -23.65
CA MET A 291 -12.78 24.09 -22.68
C MET A 291 -13.00 25.59 -22.83
N HIS A 292 -14.19 26.05 -22.47
CA HIS A 292 -14.46 27.47 -22.35
C HIS A 292 -15.35 27.76 -21.14
N PHE A 293 -14.88 28.65 -20.26
CA PHE A 293 -15.64 29.11 -19.10
C PHE A 293 -16.21 30.51 -19.35
N VAL A 294 -17.54 30.62 -19.25
CA VAL A 294 -18.26 31.90 -19.38
C VAL A 294 -18.22 32.69 -18.08
N SER A 295 -18.06 31.99 -16.96
CA SER A 295 -17.93 32.56 -15.62
C SER A 295 -17.11 31.62 -14.73
N SER A 296 -16.90 31.99 -13.46
CA SER A 296 -16.22 31.13 -12.48
C SER A 296 -16.96 29.83 -12.17
N THR A 297 -18.22 29.67 -12.62
CA THR A 297 -19.03 28.47 -12.36
C THR A 297 -19.56 27.79 -13.61
N LEU A 298 -19.89 28.55 -14.67
CA LEU A 298 -20.42 28.02 -15.93
C LEU A 298 -19.31 27.79 -16.96
N GLY A 299 -19.19 26.56 -17.46
CA GLY A 299 -18.24 26.22 -18.51
C GLY A 299 -18.68 25.04 -19.37
N PHE A 300 -17.98 24.86 -20.49
CA PHE A 300 -18.24 23.85 -21.52
C PHE A 300 -16.94 23.17 -21.93
N ALA A 301 -17.02 21.90 -22.31
CA ALA A 301 -15.89 21.10 -22.78
C ALA A 301 -16.32 20.30 -24.00
N VAL A 302 -15.43 20.14 -24.98
CA VAL A 302 -15.67 19.35 -26.19
C VAL A 302 -14.49 18.42 -26.48
N GLY A 303 -14.73 17.36 -27.25
CA GLY A 303 -13.69 16.38 -27.52
C GLY A 303 -14.01 15.33 -28.57
N ASP A 304 -13.37 14.17 -28.42
CA ASP A 304 -13.44 13.08 -29.38
C ASP A 304 -14.85 12.51 -29.54
N GLN A 305 -15.13 12.00 -30.75
CA GLN A 305 -16.40 11.33 -31.07
C GLN A 305 -17.65 12.20 -30.80
N GLY A 306 -17.54 13.51 -31.02
CA GLY A 306 -18.63 14.45 -30.80
C GLY A 306 -18.91 14.73 -29.33
N PHE A 307 -17.97 14.45 -28.42
CA PHE A 307 -18.15 14.66 -26.99
C PHE A 307 -18.42 16.14 -26.67
N ILE A 308 -19.44 16.40 -25.85
CA ILE A 308 -19.77 17.71 -25.28
C ILE A 308 -20.17 17.53 -23.81
N ALA A 309 -19.66 18.39 -22.93
CA ALA A 309 -20.13 18.48 -21.55
C ALA A 309 -20.23 19.93 -21.06
N ARG A 310 -21.01 20.10 -20.00
CA ARG A 310 -21.29 21.38 -19.35
C ARG A 310 -21.08 21.26 -17.84
N THR A 311 -20.52 22.29 -17.22
CA THR A 311 -20.42 22.45 -15.76
C THR A 311 -21.20 23.68 -15.30
N ASN A 312 -21.75 23.64 -14.08
CA ASN A 312 -22.33 24.81 -13.40
C ASN A 312 -21.69 25.06 -12.01
N ASP A 313 -20.60 24.38 -11.69
CA ASP A 313 -19.90 24.44 -10.40
C ASP A 313 -18.39 24.73 -10.54
N GLY A 314 -17.96 25.26 -11.70
CA GLY A 314 -16.56 25.66 -11.91
C GLY A 314 -15.63 24.48 -12.21
N GLY A 315 -16.18 23.44 -12.84
CA GLY A 315 -15.46 22.25 -13.28
C GLY A 315 -15.24 21.22 -12.18
N GLU A 316 -15.94 21.34 -11.05
CA GLU A 316 -15.95 20.30 -10.01
C GLU A 316 -16.69 19.06 -10.52
N THR A 317 -17.82 19.26 -11.20
CA THR A 317 -18.55 18.21 -11.93
C THR A 317 -18.91 18.64 -13.34
N TRP A 318 -19.00 17.66 -14.24
CA TRP A 318 -19.36 17.86 -15.64
C TRP A 318 -20.52 16.96 -16.05
N VAL A 319 -21.52 17.54 -16.70
CA VAL A 319 -22.72 16.85 -17.20
C VAL A 319 -22.63 16.74 -18.72
N PRO A 320 -22.55 15.52 -19.28
CA PRO A 320 -22.56 15.31 -20.73
C PRO A 320 -23.82 15.90 -21.38
N GLN A 321 -23.64 16.52 -22.55
CA GLN A 321 -24.72 17.05 -23.38
C GLN A 321 -24.87 16.18 -24.63
N THR A 322 -26.07 16.19 -25.23
CA THR A 322 -26.29 15.46 -26.48
C THR A 322 -25.68 16.24 -27.65
N SER A 323 -24.77 15.58 -28.37
CA SER A 323 -24.27 16.05 -29.65
C SER A 323 -25.08 15.47 -30.81
N THR A 324 -25.17 16.21 -31.92
CA THR A 324 -25.81 15.76 -33.16
C THR A 324 -24.81 15.17 -34.15
N VAL A 325 -23.54 15.06 -33.78
CA VAL A 325 -22.44 14.56 -34.62
C VAL A 325 -21.56 13.60 -33.84
N GLU A 326 -20.86 12.73 -34.56
CA GLU A 326 -19.86 11.80 -34.01
C GLU A 326 -18.42 12.19 -34.41
N THR A 327 -18.25 13.31 -35.12
CA THR A 327 -16.93 13.83 -35.50
C THR A 327 -16.23 14.42 -34.27
N THR A 328 -14.90 14.31 -34.21
CA THR A 328 -14.11 14.98 -33.17
C THR A 328 -14.35 16.48 -33.20
N LEU A 329 -14.64 17.04 -32.03
CA LEU A 329 -14.74 18.47 -31.80
C LEU A 329 -13.39 18.95 -31.23
N ASN A 330 -12.85 20.02 -31.82
CA ASN A 330 -11.50 20.52 -31.57
C ASN A 330 -11.51 21.77 -30.69
N ASP A 331 -12.54 22.63 -30.78
CA ASP A 331 -12.62 23.86 -29.98
C ASP A 331 -14.08 24.27 -29.68
N VAL A 332 -14.28 24.99 -28.58
CA VAL A 332 -15.57 25.51 -28.12
C VAL A 332 -15.41 26.92 -27.57
N TYR A 333 -16.33 27.82 -27.93
CA TYR A 333 -16.34 29.18 -27.41
C TYR A 333 -17.78 29.65 -27.17
N PHE A 334 -18.01 30.28 -26.02
CA PHE A 334 -19.29 30.92 -25.69
C PHE A 334 -19.10 32.43 -25.50
N PHE A 335 -19.77 33.25 -26.32
CA PHE A 335 -19.74 34.70 -26.18
C PHE A 335 -20.43 35.17 -24.89
N ASP A 336 -21.55 34.53 -24.56
CA ASP A 336 -22.28 34.71 -23.31
C ASP A 336 -22.86 33.38 -22.81
N ALA A 337 -23.72 33.41 -21.79
CA ALA A 337 -24.28 32.21 -21.20
C ALA A 337 -25.20 31.40 -22.14
N ASN A 338 -25.61 31.97 -23.28
CA ASN A 338 -26.56 31.37 -24.22
C ASN A 338 -25.92 31.07 -25.58
N LEU A 339 -25.16 32.02 -26.14
CA LEU A 339 -24.61 31.96 -27.49
C LEU A 339 -23.24 31.31 -27.51
N GLY A 340 -23.13 30.16 -28.17
CA GLY A 340 -21.87 29.43 -28.28
C GLY A 340 -21.71 28.63 -29.57
N LEU A 341 -20.46 28.34 -29.90
CA LEU A 341 -20.05 27.56 -31.06
C LEU A 341 -19.10 26.44 -30.62
N ALA A 342 -19.23 25.28 -31.24
CA ALA A 342 -18.26 24.19 -31.17
C ALA A 342 -17.85 23.80 -32.58
N VAL A 343 -16.56 23.59 -32.81
CA VAL A 343 -16.01 23.32 -34.14
C VAL A 343 -15.17 22.06 -34.15
N GLY A 344 -15.07 21.41 -35.31
CA GLY A 344 -14.38 20.13 -35.38
C GLY A 344 -14.03 19.66 -36.78
N ASP A 345 -13.77 18.37 -36.86
CA ASP A 345 -13.34 17.69 -38.06
C ASP A 345 -14.38 17.75 -39.18
N SER A 346 -13.91 17.58 -40.43
CA SER A 346 -14.79 17.55 -41.61
C SER A 346 -15.67 18.80 -41.76
N SER A 347 -15.12 19.97 -41.43
CA SER A 347 -15.75 21.29 -41.54
C SER A 347 -16.99 21.43 -40.65
N THR A 348 -16.99 20.73 -39.51
CA THR A 348 -18.08 20.74 -38.54
C THR A 348 -18.10 22.07 -37.78
N ILE A 349 -19.27 22.72 -37.77
CA ILE A 349 -19.61 23.83 -36.86
C ILE A 349 -20.97 23.53 -36.25
N LEU A 350 -21.03 23.51 -34.92
CA LEU A 350 -22.25 23.42 -34.13
C LEU A 350 -22.53 24.78 -33.49
N HIS A 351 -23.79 25.17 -33.48
CA HIS A 351 -24.27 26.43 -32.94
C HIS A 351 -25.32 26.18 -31.86
N SER A 352 -25.15 26.86 -30.72
CA SER A 352 -26.08 26.85 -29.60
C SER A 352 -26.50 28.29 -29.27
N ILE A 353 -27.79 28.45 -28.97
CA ILE A 353 -28.40 29.72 -28.54
C ILE A 353 -29.11 29.59 -27.18
N ASP A 354 -28.93 28.47 -26.50
CA ASP A 354 -29.62 28.09 -25.26
C ASP A 354 -28.66 27.56 -24.18
N GLY A 355 -27.39 27.98 -24.25
CA GLY A 355 -26.38 27.66 -23.24
C GLY A 355 -25.93 26.20 -23.31
N GLY A 356 -25.77 25.68 -24.54
CA GLY A 356 -25.30 24.32 -24.81
C GLY A 356 -26.28 23.22 -24.44
N THR A 357 -27.57 23.56 -24.23
CA THR A 357 -28.63 22.57 -23.99
C THR A 357 -28.98 21.86 -25.31
N THR A 358 -29.00 22.61 -26.41
CA THR A 358 -29.10 22.07 -27.76
C THR A 358 -27.98 22.61 -28.65
N TRP A 359 -27.54 21.75 -29.55
CA TRP A 359 -26.49 22.04 -30.54
C TRP A 359 -27.02 21.73 -31.94
N THR A 360 -26.93 22.71 -32.83
CA THR A 360 -27.44 22.60 -34.20
C THR A 360 -26.30 22.73 -35.21
N PRO A 361 -26.14 21.81 -36.17
CA PRO A 361 -25.08 21.90 -37.16
C PRO A 361 -25.37 23.02 -38.17
N VAL A 362 -24.33 23.78 -38.52
CA VAL A 362 -24.40 24.87 -39.50
C VAL A 362 -23.68 24.46 -40.78
N THR A 363 -24.33 24.64 -41.93
CA THR A 363 -23.72 24.34 -43.23
C THR A 363 -22.78 25.47 -43.65
N VAL A 364 -21.54 25.11 -44.01
CA VAL A 364 -20.50 26.07 -44.41
C VAL A 364 -19.81 25.65 -45.71
N PRO A 365 -19.12 26.57 -46.41
CA PRO A 365 -18.22 26.18 -47.49
C PRO A 365 -17.17 25.18 -46.96
N GLY A 366 -16.91 24.06 -47.64
CA GLY A 366 -15.99 23.03 -47.13
C GLY A 366 -14.50 23.45 -47.13
N PHE A 367 -13.76 23.11 -46.07
CA PHE A 367 -12.34 23.53 -45.91
C PHE A 367 -11.43 22.56 -45.13
N GLY A 368 -11.80 21.31 -44.92
CA GLY A 368 -11.01 20.36 -44.12
C GLY A 368 -11.45 20.37 -42.66
N HIS A 369 -10.52 20.50 -41.71
CA HIS A 369 -10.81 20.51 -40.26
C HIS A 369 -10.90 21.93 -39.72
N ALA A 370 -11.82 22.19 -38.80
CA ALA A 370 -11.87 23.40 -38.00
C ALA A 370 -11.18 23.14 -36.66
N TYR A 371 -10.24 24.01 -36.27
CA TYR A 371 -9.42 23.83 -35.08
C TYR A 371 -9.62 24.92 -34.02
N GLY A 372 -10.00 26.15 -34.41
CA GLY A 372 -10.19 27.24 -33.46
C GLY A 372 -11.41 28.09 -33.77
N VAL A 373 -12.08 28.59 -32.73
CA VAL A 373 -13.26 29.47 -32.83
C VAL A 373 -13.20 30.60 -31.80
N SER A 374 -13.57 31.81 -32.21
CA SER A 374 -13.64 32.95 -31.29
C SER A 374 -14.62 34.02 -31.77
N PHE A 375 -15.27 34.70 -30.82
CA PHE A 375 -16.15 35.84 -31.08
C PHE A 375 -15.40 37.15 -30.83
N ALA A 376 -15.51 38.09 -31.77
CA ALA A 376 -15.09 39.48 -31.56
C ALA A 376 -16.16 40.27 -30.80
N ASP A 377 -17.43 40.02 -31.14
CA ASP A 377 -18.61 40.52 -30.45
C ASP A 377 -19.80 39.54 -30.66
N ALA A 378 -20.99 39.88 -30.17
CA ALA A 378 -22.18 39.03 -30.27
C ALA A 378 -22.58 38.63 -31.71
N ASN A 379 -22.13 39.38 -32.72
CA ASN A 379 -22.47 39.16 -34.12
C ASN A 379 -21.30 38.59 -34.91
N VAL A 380 -20.08 39.03 -34.62
CA VAL A 380 -18.90 38.64 -35.40
C VAL A 380 -18.17 37.48 -34.73
N ALA A 381 -18.16 36.33 -35.41
CA ALA A 381 -17.40 35.15 -35.03
C ALA A 381 -16.44 34.73 -36.15
N MET A 382 -15.34 34.09 -35.77
CA MET A 382 -14.33 33.56 -36.68
C MET A 382 -14.07 32.09 -36.37
N VAL A 383 -13.90 31.30 -37.42
CA VAL A 383 -13.41 29.92 -37.35
C VAL A 383 -12.16 29.80 -38.21
N VAL A 384 -11.14 29.13 -37.69
CA VAL A 384 -9.88 28.86 -38.37
C VAL A 384 -9.62 27.36 -38.51
N GLY A 385 -8.86 26.96 -39.54
CA GLY A 385 -8.68 25.53 -39.82
C GLY A 385 -7.65 25.17 -40.89
N SER A 386 -7.75 23.94 -41.41
CA SER A 386 -6.90 23.38 -42.47
C SER A 386 -6.88 24.22 -43.75
N GLY A 387 -5.80 24.15 -44.52
CA GLY A 387 -5.67 24.86 -45.81
C GLY A 387 -5.76 26.38 -45.68
N GLY A 388 -5.36 26.92 -44.53
CA GLY A 388 -5.45 28.31 -44.16
C GLY A 388 -6.90 28.81 -44.17
N ALA A 389 -7.86 27.98 -43.80
CA ALA A 389 -9.26 28.38 -43.74
C ALA A 389 -9.48 29.46 -42.68
N ARG A 390 -10.26 30.47 -43.06
CA ARG A 390 -10.83 31.49 -42.18
C ARG A 390 -12.27 31.69 -42.62
N LEU A 391 -13.21 31.32 -41.77
CA LEU A 391 -14.63 31.61 -41.97
C LEU A 391 -15.05 32.69 -41.00
N ARG A 392 -15.80 33.66 -41.50
CA ARG A 392 -16.31 34.78 -40.72
C ARG A 392 -17.84 34.81 -40.78
N SER A 393 -18.45 34.92 -39.61
CA SER A 393 -19.87 35.22 -39.44
C SER A 393 -20.05 36.70 -39.04
N VAL A 394 -21.23 37.24 -39.36
CA VAL A 394 -21.68 38.59 -38.95
C VAL A 394 -23.07 38.55 -38.31
N ASP A 395 -23.54 37.36 -37.95
CA ASP A 395 -24.87 37.09 -37.42
C ASP A 395 -24.83 36.04 -36.30
N GLY A 396 -23.77 36.06 -35.49
CA GLY A 396 -23.62 35.23 -34.29
C GLY A 396 -23.29 33.77 -34.58
N GLY A 397 -22.82 33.44 -35.78
CA GLY A 397 -22.48 32.08 -36.18
C GLY A 397 -23.59 31.34 -36.92
N ALA A 398 -24.69 32.02 -37.25
CA ALA A 398 -25.78 31.42 -38.04
C ALA A 398 -25.41 31.23 -39.51
N ASN A 399 -24.67 32.16 -40.12
CA ASN A 399 -24.16 32.05 -41.49
C ASN A 399 -22.68 32.42 -41.57
N TRP A 400 -21.97 31.81 -42.53
CA TRP A 400 -20.51 31.91 -42.66
C TRP A 400 -20.07 32.21 -44.07
N ASN A 401 -19.10 33.12 -44.20
CA ASN A 401 -18.43 33.44 -45.45
C ASN A 401 -16.92 33.21 -45.32
N ARG A 402 -16.28 32.74 -46.40
CA ARG A 402 -14.82 32.59 -46.42
C ARG A 402 -14.15 33.96 -46.52
N VAL A 403 -13.13 34.17 -45.69
CA VAL A 403 -12.23 35.33 -45.75
C VAL A 403 -10.98 34.94 -46.52
N ASP A 404 -10.49 35.87 -47.35
CA ASP A 404 -9.30 35.66 -48.17
C ASP A 404 -8.10 35.17 -47.36
N THR A 405 -7.32 34.29 -47.99
CA THR A 405 -6.08 33.75 -47.40
C THR A 405 -4.89 34.63 -47.76
N PRO A 406 -4.17 35.19 -46.76
CA PRO A 406 -2.93 35.90 -47.03
C PRO A 406 -1.97 35.05 -47.87
N ALA A 407 -1.25 35.70 -48.78
CA ALA A 407 -0.29 35.01 -49.63
C ALA A 407 0.77 34.28 -48.79
N GLY A 408 1.03 33.01 -49.10
CA GLY A 408 1.95 32.17 -48.36
C GLY A 408 1.31 31.40 -47.20
N CYS A 409 -0.02 31.44 -47.04
CA CYS A 409 -0.73 30.62 -46.08
C CYS A 409 -1.87 29.76 -46.65
N GLN A 410 -1.83 29.45 -47.94
CA GLN A 410 -2.87 28.67 -48.62
C GLN A 410 -2.86 27.17 -48.24
N THR A 411 -1.79 26.69 -47.61
CA THR A 411 -1.63 25.29 -47.17
C THR A 411 -1.37 25.15 -45.67
N CYS A 412 -1.44 26.25 -44.91
CA CYS A 412 -1.27 26.19 -43.46
C CYS A 412 -2.42 25.43 -42.78
N THR A 413 -2.19 25.07 -41.54
CA THR A 413 -3.22 24.72 -40.57
C THR A 413 -3.22 25.80 -39.51
N LEU A 414 -4.30 26.56 -39.41
CA LEU A 414 -4.48 27.46 -38.27
C LEU A 414 -5.11 26.66 -37.14
N ARG A 415 -4.49 26.71 -35.96
CA ARG A 415 -4.82 25.91 -34.78
C ARG A 415 -5.72 26.67 -33.81
N SER A 416 -5.36 27.91 -33.48
CA SER A 416 -6.10 28.73 -32.51
C SER A 416 -6.34 30.15 -33.04
N VAL A 417 -7.44 30.76 -32.60
CA VAL A 417 -7.84 32.14 -32.90
C VAL A 417 -8.44 32.76 -31.65
N THR A 418 -8.11 34.01 -31.36
CA THR A 418 -8.64 34.72 -30.19
C THR A 418 -8.84 36.20 -30.49
N PHE A 419 -10.00 36.75 -30.12
CA PHE A 419 -10.26 38.19 -30.18
C PHE A 419 -10.05 38.83 -28.81
N THR A 420 -9.31 39.95 -28.79
CA THR A 420 -9.09 40.76 -27.57
C THR A 420 -10.02 41.96 -27.49
N SER A 421 -10.73 42.25 -28.60
CA SER A 421 -11.76 43.28 -28.70
C SER A 421 -12.66 43.01 -29.91
N ALA A 422 -13.67 43.85 -30.12
CA ALA A 422 -14.57 43.78 -31.27
C ALA A 422 -13.86 43.94 -32.63
N THR A 423 -12.62 44.44 -32.67
CA THR A 423 -11.88 44.66 -33.92
C THR A 423 -10.55 43.94 -33.97
N THR A 424 -9.87 43.78 -32.84
CA THR A 424 -8.52 43.20 -32.80
C THR A 424 -8.56 41.72 -32.39
N GLY A 425 -7.90 40.88 -33.18
CA GLY A 425 -7.79 39.45 -32.91
C GLY A 425 -6.51 38.85 -33.49
N PHE A 426 -6.18 37.65 -33.03
CA PHE A 426 -4.95 36.94 -33.35
C PHE A 426 -5.22 35.50 -33.76
N ALA A 427 -4.38 34.95 -34.63
CA ALA A 427 -4.48 33.55 -35.06
C ALA A 427 -3.09 32.93 -35.21
N VAL A 428 -2.97 31.65 -34.87
CA VAL A 428 -1.71 30.89 -34.87
C VAL A 428 -1.88 29.51 -35.51
N GLY A 429 -0.78 28.86 -35.88
CA GLY A 429 -0.83 27.56 -36.56
C GLY A 429 0.50 27.02 -37.10
N ASP A 430 0.42 25.99 -37.94
CA ASP A 430 1.56 25.32 -38.58
C ASP A 430 2.08 26.06 -39.85
N GLN A 431 3.30 25.69 -40.25
CA GLN A 431 3.95 25.93 -41.55
C GLN A 431 3.99 27.38 -42.09
N SER A 432 3.60 28.38 -41.30
CA SER A 432 3.60 29.80 -41.71
C SER A 432 4.20 30.77 -40.71
N ASN A 433 4.85 30.28 -39.65
CA ASN A 433 5.83 31.01 -38.85
C ASN A 433 5.41 32.45 -38.50
N SER A 434 4.15 32.71 -38.16
CA SER A 434 3.73 34.05 -37.73
C SER A 434 2.42 33.98 -36.97
N ILE A 435 2.45 34.46 -35.73
CA ILE A 435 1.26 35.01 -35.09
C ILE A 435 0.68 36.05 -36.06
N MET A 436 -0.57 35.84 -36.49
CA MET A 436 -1.29 36.78 -37.35
C MET A 436 -2.17 37.67 -36.50
N ARG A 437 -2.43 38.88 -36.99
CA ARG A 437 -3.25 39.88 -36.35
C ARG A 437 -4.26 40.45 -37.35
N THR A 438 -5.46 40.70 -36.87
CA THR A 438 -6.48 41.54 -37.51
C THR A 438 -6.75 42.75 -36.62
N ASP A 439 -7.12 43.87 -37.24
CA ASP A 439 -7.60 45.08 -36.55
C ASP A 439 -8.94 45.57 -37.12
N ASP A 440 -9.60 44.74 -37.92
CA ASP A 440 -10.86 45.04 -38.62
C ASP A 440 -11.93 43.94 -38.47
N ALA A 441 -11.93 43.29 -37.30
CA ALA A 441 -12.84 42.21 -36.94
C ALA A 441 -12.71 40.99 -37.87
N GLY A 442 -11.47 40.70 -38.29
CA GLY A 442 -11.13 39.51 -39.06
C GLY A 442 -11.39 39.60 -40.55
N GLN A 443 -11.60 40.81 -41.11
CA GLN A 443 -11.76 40.99 -42.55
C GLN A 443 -10.41 40.90 -43.27
N THR A 444 -9.36 41.44 -42.66
CA THR A 444 -7.99 41.34 -43.15
C THR A 444 -7.04 40.88 -42.06
N TRP A 445 -5.97 40.21 -42.47
CA TRP A 445 -4.99 39.58 -41.58
C TRP A 445 -3.58 39.89 -42.04
N ALA A 446 -2.72 40.27 -41.10
CA ALA A 446 -1.32 40.55 -41.31
C ALA A 446 -0.45 39.77 -40.32
N LYS A 447 0.77 39.41 -40.74
CA LYS A 447 1.75 38.77 -39.86
C LYS A 447 2.33 39.78 -38.87
N VAL A 448 2.46 39.39 -37.60
CA VAL A 448 3.09 40.23 -36.57
C VAL A 448 4.61 40.11 -36.63
N PRO A 449 5.37 41.23 -36.67
CA PRO A 449 6.83 41.19 -36.61
C PRO A 449 7.35 40.48 -35.35
N GLY A 450 8.29 39.55 -35.54
CA GLY A 450 8.86 38.77 -34.42
C GLY A 450 7.96 37.63 -33.90
N GLY A 451 6.74 37.47 -34.42
CA GLY A 451 5.82 36.40 -34.06
C GLY A 451 6.13 35.03 -34.68
N ASN A 452 7.39 34.75 -35.03
CA ASN A 452 7.77 33.49 -35.67
C ASN A 452 8.03 32.42 -34.60
N ALA A 453 7.51 31.19 -34.75
CA ALA A 453 7.82 30.08 -33.84
C ALA A 453 9.28 29.59 -33.96
N SER A 454 9.90 29.68 -35.15
CA SER A 454 11.28 29.22 -35.39
C SER A 454 12.33 30.35 -35.30
N GLY A 455 13.51 30.05 -34.74
CA GLY A 455 14.77 30.73 -35.00
C GLY A 455 15.43 30.22 -36.30
N ALA A 456 16.67 30.64 -36.58
CA ALA A 456 17.35 30.30 -37.83
C ALA A 456 17.85 28.83 -37.91
N ASN A 457 17.71 28.03 -36.84
CA ASN A 457 18.33 26.71 -36.70
C ASN A 457 17.45 25.66 -35.96
N ASP A 458 16.23 25.97 -35.56
CA ASP A 458 15.29 25.01 -34.97
C ASP A 458 14.32 24.52 -36.06
N GLY A 459 13.90 23.25 -35.99
CA GLY A 459 12.95 22.68 -36.96
C GLY A 459 11.63 23.46 -37.02
N SER A 460 10.75 23.09 -37.94
CA SER A 460 9.45 23.75 -38.12
C SER A 460 8.50 23.50 -36.93
N CYS A 461 8.61 24.31 -35.87
CA CYS A 461 7.63 24.33 -34.80
C CYS A 461 6.35 25.05 -35.25
N GLY A 462 5.18 24.45 -35.01
CA GLY A 462 3.87 25.10 -35.18
C GLY A 462 3.37 25.62 -33.84
N PHE A 463 2.67 26.76 -33.85
CA PHE A 463 1.92 27.20 -32.66
C PHE A 463 0.59 26.45 -32.59
N GLU A 464 0.26 25.95 -31.40
CA GLU A 464 -0.98 25.21 -31.12
C GLU A 464 -2.04 26.11 -30.50
N ASP A 465 -1.67 26.95 -29.53
CA ASP A 465 -2.62 27.83 -28.84
C ASP A 465 -2.10 29.25 -28.65
N ILE A 466 -3.02 30.21 -28.54
CA ILE A 466 -2.78 31.61 -28.23
C ILE A 466 -3.85 32.16 -27.29
N SER A 467 -3.43 32.76 -26.18
CA SER A 467 -4.32 33.33 -25.17
C SER A 467 -3.86 34.71 -24.70
N PHE A 468 -4.81 35.50 -24.20
CA PHE A 468 -4.58 36.88 -23.77
C PHE A 468 -5.24 37.20 -22.43
N LEU A 469 -4.59 38.07 -21.66
CA LEU A 469 -5.17 38.77 -20.52
C LEU A 469 -4.74 40.25 -20.56
N GLY A 470 -5.65 41.13 -20.97
CA GLY A 470 -5.35 42.54 -21.19
C GLY A 470 -4.27 42.70 -22.26
N ASN A 471 -3.15 43.34 -21.89
CA ASN A 471 -2.01 43.55 -22.80
C ASN A 471 -1.03 42.37 -22.82
N HIS A 472 -1.27 41.32 -22.03
CA HIS A 472 -0.39 40.16 -22.01
C HIS A 472 -0.91 39.06 -22.92
N GLY A 473 -0.05 38.50 -23.75
CA GLY A 473 -0.35 37.39 -24.66
C GLY A 473 0.62 36.24 -24.47
N LEU A 474 0.15 35.01 -24.56
CA LEU A 474 0.95 33.78 -24.62
C LEU A 474 0.60 33.02 -25.88
N ALA A 475 1.61 32.46 -26.55
CA ALA A 475 1.43 31.51 -27.64
C ALA A 475 2.36 30.30 -27.42
N VAL A 476 1.84 29.09 -27.56
CA VAL A 476 2.53 27.83 -27.24
C VAL A 476 2.64 26.91 -28.46
N ALA A 477 3.65 26.04 -28.52
CA ALA A 477 4.02 25.33 -29.74
C ALA A 477 4.32 23.82 -29.54
N THR A 478 4.28 23.06 -30.65
CA THR A 478 4.58 21.61 -30.77
C THR A 478 6.06 21.24 -30.56
N CYS A 479 6.79 22.02 -29.79
CA CYS A 479 8.19 21.76 -29.47
C CYS A 479 8.56 22.47 -28.16
N GLY A 480 7.56 22.73 -27.32
CA GLY A 480 7.75 23.37 -26.03
C GLY A 480 8.04 24.87 -26.07
N TRP A 481 8.03 25.52 -27.24
CA TRP A 481 8.27 26.97 -27.28
C TRP A 481 7.08 27.75 -26.72
N ILE A 482 7.39 28.70 -25.85
CA ILE A 482 6.42 29.68 -25.35
C ILE A 482 6.84 31.06 -25.87
N ALA A 483 5.94 31.76 -26.56
CA ALA A 483 6.09 33.17 -26.92
C ALA A 483 5.20 34.02 -26.00
N HIS A 484 5.75 35.13 -25.50
CA HIS A 484 5.06 36.07 -24.63
C HIS A 484 5.09 37.49 -25.20
N SER A 485 3.96 38.18 -25.10
CA SER A 485 3.78 39.59 -25.39
C SER A 485 3.31 40.33 -24.13
N SER A 486 3.75 41.57 -23.94
CA SER A 486 3.31 42.46 -22.86
C SER A 486 2.71 43.77 -23.37
N ASP A 487 2.55 43.90 -24.68
CA ASP A 487 2.13 45.12 -25.38
C ASP A 487 0.87 44.90 -26.25
N GLY A 488 0.04 43.92 -25.88
CA GLY A 488 -1.20 43.60 -26.59
C GLY A 488 -0.94 42.92 -27.93
N GLY A 489 0.09 42.08 -28.01
CA GLY A 489 0.43 41.31 -29.21
C GLY A 489 1.06 42.15 -30.33
N VAL A 490 1.58 43.34 -30.02
CA VAL A 490 2.33 44.17 -30.98
C VAL A 490 3.71 43.60 -31.21
N SER A 491 4.36 43.11 -30.16
CA SER A 491 5.64 42.39 -30.23
C SER A 491 5.65 41.15 -29.34
N TRP A 492 6.50 40.19 -29.70
CA TRP A 492 6.58 38.88 -29.06
C TRP A 492 8.03 38.52 -28.74
N THR A 493 8.21 37.88 -27.59
CA THR A 493 9.51 37.40 -27.07
C THR A 493 9.40 35.91 -26.77
N LYS A 494 10.43 35.12 -27.11
CA LYS A 494 10.42 33.66 -26.91
C LYS A 494 11.09 33.26 -25.60
N PHE A 495 10.59 32.18 -25.02
CA PHE A 495 11.12 31.56 -23.82
C PHE A 495 11.35 30.06 -23.98
N PRO A 496 12.52 29.55 -23.50
CA PRO A 496 13.57 30.31 -22.83
C PRO A 496 14.50 31.06 -23.79
N ALA A 497 15.14 32.13 -23.30
CA ALA A 497 16.00 32.99 -24.11
C ALA A 497 17.26 32.30 -24.68
N VAL A 498 17.62 31.10 -24.21
CA VAL A 498 18.73 30.27 -24.75
C VAL A 498 18.45 28.76 -24.55
N GLY A 499 18.40 28.01 -25.65
CA GLY A 499 18.95 26.65 -25.77
C GLY A 499 18.34 25.46 -25.01
N ILE A 500 17.21 25.61 -24.32
CA ILE A 500 16.54 24.49 -23.63
C ILE A 500 15.05 24.53 -23.97
N HIS A 501 14.61 23.79 -24.98
CA HIS A 501 13.17 23.66 -25.24
C HIS A 501 12.52 22.86 -24.11
N LEU A 502 11.22 23.05 -23.86
CA LEU A 502 10.49 22.06 -23.05
C LEU A 502 10.55 20.74 -23.81
N GLU A 503 10.80 19.62 -23.12
CA GLU A 503 11.11 18.34 -23.77
C GLU A 503 9.91 17.74 -24.54
N THR A 504 8.72 18.36 -24.44
CA THR A 504 7.47 17.89 -25.07
C THR A 504 6.64 19.04 -25.67
N ASP A 505 5.60 18.66 -26.41
CA ASP A 505 4.63 19.57 -27.04
C ASP A 505 3.80 20.32 -25.99
N THR A 506 3.46 21.58 -26.28
CA THR A 506 2.57 22.39 -25.44
C THR A 506 1.30 22.72 -26.20
N PHE A 507 0.15 22.56 -25.54
CA PHE A 507 -1.17 22.55 -26.20
C PHE A 507 -2.10 23.67 -25.72
N GLY A 508 -1.98 24.12 -24.46
CA GLY A 508 -2.86 25.17 -23.93
C GLY A 508 -2.14 26.10 -22.96
N ALA A 509 -2.59 27.36 -22.88
CA ALA A 509 -2.03 28.36 -21.97
C ALA A 509 -3.08 29.29 -21.37
N ALA A 510 -2.97 29.58 -20.08
CA ALA A 510 -3.84 30.56 -19.41
C ALA A 510 -3.08 31.46 -18.44
N PHE A 511 -3.44 32.74 -18.43
CA PHE A 511 -3.02 33.70 -17.41
C PHE A 511 -3.91 33.64 -16.18
N GLY A 512 -3.30 33.79 -15.00
CA GLY A 512 -3.98 34.04 -13.74
C GLY A 512 -4.17 35.53 -13.45
N ALA A 513 -4.67 35.85 -12.26
CA ALA A 513 -4.90 37.24 -11.84
C ALA A 513 -3.64 38.11 -11.95
N GLY A 514 -3.81 39.31 -12.52
CA GLY A 514 -2.76 40.32 -12.58
C GLY A 514 -1.60 39.98 -13.53
N SER A 515 -1.78 39.04 -14.47
CA SER A 515 -0.86 38.63 -15.55
C SER A 515 0.55 38.15 -15.15
N ALA A 516 0.92 38.23 -13.87
CA ALA A 516 2.19 37.71 -13.36
C ALA A 516 2.21 36.19 -13.32
N VAL A 517 1.09 35.55 -12.99
CA VAL A 517 0.94 34.11 -12.96
C VAL A 517 0.40 33.62 -14.30
N ALA A 518 0.97 32.56 -14.86
CA ALA A 518 0.38 31.83 -15.97
C ALA A 518 0.76 30.35 -15.90
N VAL A 519 -0.07 29.53 -16.51
CA VAL A 519 0.10 28.08 -16.61
C VAL A 519 0.10 27.68 -18.08
N VAL A 520 1.01 26.77 -18.43
CA VAL A 520 1.05 26.10 -19.74
C VAL A 520 0.92 24.60 -19.50
N VAL A 521 0.12 23.95 -20.32
CA VAL A 521 -0.11 22.51 -20.29
C VAL A 521 0.40 21.87 -21.58
N GLY A 522 0.84 20.61 -21.49
CA GLY A 522 1.48 19.92 -22.60
C GLY A 522 1.33 18.40 -22.58
N GLY A 523 2.10 17.77 -23.47
CA GLY A 523 2.24 16.33 -23.59
C GLY A 523 2.68 15.69 -22.28
N GLU A 524 2.32 14.41 -22.10
CA GLU A 524 2.83 13.58 -21.00
C GLU A 524 2.54 14.16 -19.59
N GLY A 525 1.45 14.92 -19.43
CA GLY A 525 1.06 15.51 -18.15
C GLY A 525 1.93 16.69 -17.72
N GLN A 526 2.69 17.29 -18.63
CA GLN A 526 3.57 18.40 -18.29
C GLN A 526 2.79 19.68 -18.01
N LEU A 527 3.08 20.26 -16.83
CA LEU A 527 2.52 21.53 -16.40
C LEU A 527 3.67 22.47 -16.03
N TYR A 528 3.67 23.64 -16.66
CA TYR A 528 4.62 24.70 -16.39
C TYR A 528 3.92 25.90 -15.82
N ARG A 529 4.56 26.55 -14.86
CA ARG A 529 4.05 27.75 -14.21
C ARG A 529 5.08 28.85 -14.23
N THR A 530 4.59 30.07 -14.46
CA THR A 530 5.35 31.31 -14.24
C THR A 530 4.69 32.13 -13.13
N THR A 531 5.50 32.96 -12.46
CA THR A 531 5.05 33.96 -11.47
C THR A 531 5.55 35.36 -11.80
N ASN A 532 6.20 35.52 -12.96
CA ASN A 532 6.82 36.75 -13.41
C ASN A 532 6.46 37.07 -14.87
N ALA A 533 5.18 36.88 -15.22
CA ALA A 533 4.60 37.18 -16.52
C ALA A 533 5.37 36.52 -17.68
N GLY A 534 5.68 35.23 -17.53
CA GLY A 534 6.32 34.44 -18.57
C GLY A 534 7.83 34.64 -18.71
N ALA A 535 8.46 35.48 -17.88
CA ALA A 535 9.91 35.71 -17.95
C ALA A 535 10.74 34.47 -17.55
N SER A 536 10.21 33.64 -16.64
CA SER A 536 10.75 32.31 -16.33
C SER A 536 9.64 31.32 -16.02
N TRP A 537 9.89 30.06 -16.36
CA TRP A 537 8.95 28.95 -16.19
C TRP A 537 9.55 27.88 -15.29
N THR A 538 8.71 27.27 -14.46
CA THR A 538 9.06 26.16 -13.58
C THR A 538 8.12 25.00 -13.86
N SER A 539 8.68 23.81 -14.07
CA SER A 539 7.87 22.59 -14.13
C SER A 539 7.26 22.34 -12.75
N ILE A 540 5.95 22.12 -12.69
CA ILE A 540 5.27 21.72 -11.45
C ILE A 540 5.60 20.26 -11.10
N PHE A 541 5.96 19.43 -12.10
CA PHE A 541 6.28 18.00 -11.94
C PHE A 541 7.67 17.64 -12.50
N PRO A 542 8.76 18.16 -11.92
CA PRO A 542 10.10 18.04 -12.50
C PRO A 542 10.69 16.62 -12.49
N GLU A 543 10.21 15.72 -11.62
CA GLU A 543 10.77 14.37 -11.48
C GLU A 543 10.22 13.34 -12.50
N ARG A 544 9.12 13.66 -13.22
CA ARG A 544 8.44 12.71 -14.11
C ARG A 544 9.09 12.52 -15.49
N VAL A 545 9.76 13.55 -16.03
CA VAL A 545 10.02 13.70 -17.48
C VAL A 545 11.01 12.67 -18.09
N ALA A 546 11.47 11.65 -17.36
CA ALA A 546 12.37 10.63 -17.91
C ALA A 546 12.35 9.25 -17.21
N GLN A 547 11.27 8.90 -16.50
CA GLN A 547 11.24 7.64 -15.73
C GLN A 547 10.50 6.54 -16.50
N ASP A 548 11.25 5.59 -17.05
CA ASP A 548 10.69 4.33 -17.54
C ASP A 548 10.72 3.29 -16.42
N PHE A 549 9.54 2.86 -15.98
CA PHE A 549 9.41 1.73 -15.07
C PHE A 549 9.25 0.45 -15.87
N PHE A 550 10.08 -0.55 -15.55
CA PHE A 550 10.15 -1.81 -16.27
C PHE A 550 9.47 -2.95 -15.51
N ASN A 551 9.40 -2.86 -14.18
CA ASN A 551 8.87 -3.95 -13.36
C ASN A 551 8.36 -3.44 -12.01
N VAL A 552 7.50 -4.24 -11.39
CA VAL A 552 6.99 -4.01 -10.04
C VAL A 552 7.06 -5.33 -9.25
N TYR A 553 7.30 -5.24 -7.95
CA TYR A 553 7.44 -6.36 -7.04
C TYR A 553 6.80 -6.06 -5.69
N PHE A 554 6.09 -7.03 -5.12
CA PHE A 554 5.59 -6.96 -3.75
C PHE A 554 6.44 -7.89 -2.88
N ASP A 555 7.04 -7.36 -1.82
CA ASP A 555 7.65 -8.17 -0.77
C ASP A 555 6.57 -8.66 0.20
N ASP A 556 5.65 -7.76 0.57
CA ASP A 556 4.43 -8.05 1.30
C ASP A 556 3.30 -7.08 0.88
N ALA A 557 2.13 -7.17 1.52
CA ALA A 557 0.98 -6.31 1.22
C ALA A 557 1.25 -4.80 1.39
N SER A 558 2.20 -4.45 2.26
CA SER A 558 2.59 -3.06 2.57
C SER A 558 3.82 -2.61 1.79
N THR A 559 4.74 -3.52 1.52
CA THR A 559 6.05 -3.21 0.95
C THR A 559 6.10 -3.61 -0.52
N ALA A 560 6.24 -2.61 -1.38
CA ALA A 560 6.35 -2.80 -2.82
C ALA A 560 7.54 -2.04 -3.39
N TYR A 561 8.08 -2.53 -4.50
CA TYR A 561 9.21 -1.99 -5.21
C TYR A 561 8.85 -1.77 -6.67
N ILE A 562 9.21 -0.60 -7.20
CA ILE A 562 9.17 -0.31 -8.63
C ILE A 562 10.59 -0.23 -9.14
N LEU A 563 10.87 -0.93 -10.23
CA LEU A 563 12.19 -1.00 -10.87
C LEU A 563 12.13 -0.25 -12.19
N GLY A 564 13.08 0.67 -12.39
CA GLY A 564 13.14 1.54 -13.57
C GLY A 564 14.53 2.15 -13.76
N THR A 565 14.61 3.22 -14.55
CA THR A 565 15.82 4.05 -14.64
C THR A 565 16.23 4.58 -13.26
N LYS A 566 15.24 4.93 -12.43
CA LYS A 566 15.34 4.96 -10.97
C LYS A 566 14.38 3.93 -10.36
N SER A 567 14.73 3.42 -9.19
CA SER A 567 13.89 2.49 -8.45
C SER A 567 13.25 3.17 -7.24
N TYR A 568 12.05 2.74 -6.88
CA TYR A 568 11.26 3.32 -5.80
C TYR A 568 10.75 2.23 -4.88
N LYS A 569 10.60 2.57 -3.60
CA LYS A 569 10.02 1.71 -2.57
C LYS A 569 8.79 2.39 -1.97
N SER A 570 7.74 1.60 -1.76
CA SER A 570 6.57 1.94 -0.97
C SER A 570 6.54 1.07 0.28
N THR A 571 6.00 1.63 1.37
CA THR A 571 5.77 0.91 2.65
C THR A 571 4.33 1.07 3.13
N ASP A 572 3.45 1.55 2.24
CA ASP A 572 2.05 1.86 2.49
C ASP A 572 1.14 1.29 1.38
N SER A 573 1.48 0.08 0.91
CA SER A 573 0.71 -0.66 -0.10
C SER A 573 0.61 0.06 -1.44
N GLY A 574 1.68 0.77 -1.83
CA GLY A 574 1.79 1.46 -3.10
C GLY A 574 1.05 2.80 -3.17
N LEU A 575 0.71 3.42 -2.04
CA LEU A 575 0.04 4.73 -1.99
C LEU A 575 1.04 5.88 -2.13
N THR A 576 2.21 5.76 -1.52
CA THR A 576 3.32 6.69 -1.66
C THR A 576 4.62 5.96 -2.00
N TRP A 577 5.50 6.65 -2.70
CA TRP A 577 6.75 6.09 -3.23
C TRP A 577 7.91 7.04 -2.93
N ALA A 578 9.02 6.47 -2.46
CA ALA A 578 10.28 7.17 -2.28
C ALA A 578 11.37 6.51 -3.15
N GLU A 579 12.25 7.31 -3.74
CA GLU A 579 13.41 6.79 -4.49
C GLU A 579 14.25 5.91 -3.55
N ASP A 580 14.47 4.66 -3.96
CA ASP A 580 15.24 3.70 -3.19
C ASP A 580 16.70 3.68 -3.67
N LEU A 581 17.50 4.49 -2.99
CA LEU A 581 18.93 4.62 -3.26
C LEU A 581 19.75 3.41 -2.80
N SER A 582 19.14 2.48 -2.06
CA SER A 582 19.83 1.27 -1.58
C SER A 582 19.85 0.15 -2.62
N LEU A 583 18.87 0.14 -3.53
CA LEU A 583 18.79 -0.87 -4.59
C LEU A 583 19.99 -0.79 -5.54
N PRO A 584 20.61 -1.93 -5.91
CA PRO A 584 21.71 -1.95 -6.87
C PRO A 584 21.30 -1.36 -8.22
N SER A 585 22.17 -0.53 -8.80
CA SER A 585 21.92 0.07 -10.11
C SER A 585 21.71 -0.99 -11.19
N GLY A 586 20.63 -0.87 -11.96
CA GLY A 586 20.29 -1.80 -13.03
C GLY A 586 19.57 -3.08 -12.57
N ALA A 587 18.95 -3.08 -11.38
CA ALA A 587 17.98 -4.08 -10.96
C ALA A 587 16.76 -4.09 -11.91
N ASN A 588 16.39 -5.27 -12.41
CA ASN A 588 15.26 -5.44 -13.34
C ASN A 588 14.17 -6.39 -12.81
N ALA A 589 14.51 -7.26 -11.86
CA ALA A 589 13.56 -8.19 -11.24
C ALA A 589 13.94 -8.44 -9.78
N MET A 590 12.94 -8.71 -8.95
CA MET A 590 13.11 -9.05 -7.53
C MET A 590 12.28 -10.29 -7.16
N ALA A 591 12.70 -10.97 -6.09
CA ALA A 591 11.99 -12.08 -5.47
C ALA A 591 12.40 -12.26 -3.99
N SER A 592 11.49 -12.71 -3.14
CA SER A 592 11.75 -13.07 -1.74
C SER A 592 11.98 -14.57 -1.63
N THR A 593 12.97 -14.95 -0.82
CA THR A 593 13.36 -16.35 -0.59
C THR A 593 13.64 -16.58 0.89
N ASN A 594 13.86 -17.83 1.30
CA ASN A 594 14.30 -18.13 2.67
C ASN A 594 15.68 -17.54 3.00
N ALA A 595 16.46 -17.17 1.98
CA ALA A 595 17.73 -16.50 2.16
C ALA A 595 17.58 -14.97 2.26
N GLY A 596 16.40 -14.39 2.03
CA GLY A 596 16.17 -12.95 2.00
C GLY A 596 15.71 -12.47 0.62
N LEU A 597 15.87 -11.18 0.34
CA LEU A 597 15.49 -10.61 -0.95
C LEU A 597 16.59 -10.85 -1.98
N ILE A 598 16.21 -11.20 -3.20
CA ILE A 598 17.10 -11.37 -4.34
C ILE A 598 16.70 -10.37 -5.41
N THR A 599 17.70 -9.72 -6.02
CA THR A 599 17.50 -8.90 -7.23
C THR A 599 18.41 -9.35 -8.35
N ALA A 600 17.90 -9.32 -9.57
CA ALA A 600 18.60 -9.69 -10.79
C ALA A 600 18.47 -8.57 -11.82
N GLY A 601 19.51 -8.38 -12.62
CA GLY A 601 19.52 -7.22 -13.51
C GLY A 601 20.58 -7.21 -14.59
N ASN A 602 21.06 -6.00 -14.87
CA ASN A 602 22.00 -5.71 -15.93
C ASN A 602 23.31 -6.48 -15.77
N ASN A 603 23.92 -6.82 -16.90
CA ASN A 603 25.19 -7.57 -16.95
C ASN A 603 25.14 -8.91 -16.20
N ARG A 604 23.95 -9.53 -16.11
CA ARG A 604 23.71 -10.80 -15.42
C ARG A 604 24.10 -10.78 -13.94
N SER A 605 23.94 -9.62 -13.30
CA SER A 605 24.24 -9.42 -11.88
C SER A 605 23.13 -9.99 -11.01
N ILE A 606 23.49 -10.67 -9.92
CA ILE A 606 22.59 -11.10 -8.85
C ILE A 606 23.08 -10.51 -7.53
N TYR A 607 22.18 -9.86 -6.79
CA TYR A 607 22.44 -9.36 -5.44
C TYR A 607 21.42 -9.93 -4.46
N ARG A 608 21.78 -9.92 -3.18
CA ARG A 608 20.94 -10.37 -2.08
C ARG A 608 20.94 -9.38 -0.94
N SER A 609 19.79 -9.23 -0.30
CA SER A 609 19.64 -8.54 0.97
C SER A 609 19.13 -9.50 2.04
N ILE A 610 19.66 -9.37 3.25
CA ILE A 610 19.22 -10.11 4.45
C ILE A 610 18.52 -9.23 5.48
N ASP A 611 18.32 -7.95 5.16
CA ASP A 611 17.85 -6.90 6.07
C ASP A 611 16.64 -6.13 5.50
N GLY A 612 15.82 -6.79 4.67
CA GLY A 612 14.61 -6.18 4.10
C GLY A 612 14.89 -5.15 3.00
N GLY A 613 16.02 -5.30 2.32
CA GLY A 613 16.43 -4.48 1.19
C GLY A 613 17.24 -3.24 1.55
N LEU A 614 17.67 -3.08 2.81
CA LEU A 614 18.45 -1.92 3.24
C LEU A 614 19.90 -1.98 2.75
N THR A 615 20.48 -3.18 2.69
CA THR A 615 21.81 -3.42 2.13
C THR A 615 21.80 -4.62 1.19
N TRP A 616 22.66 -4.56 0.16
CA TRP A 616 22.70 -5.55 -0.91
C TRP A 616 24.11 -6.09 -1.13
N ASP A 617 24.28 -7.38 -0.86
CA ASP A 617 25.49 -8.13 -1.13
C ASP A 617 25.47 -8.67 -2.56
N TYR A 618 26.57 -8.46 -3.27
CA TYR A 618 26.75 -9.06 -4.58
C TYR A 618 27.08 -10.55 -4.47
N ILE A 619 26.27 -11.41 -5.09
CA ILE A 619 26.44 -12.87 -5.02
C ILE A 619 27.34 -13.37 -6.16
N ALA A 620 27.03 -13.03 -7.41
CA ALA A 620 27.75 -13.52 -8.56
C ALA A 620 27.53 -12.68 -9.82
N ALA A 621 28.58 -12.60 -10.67
CA ALA A 621 28.42 -12.50 -12.13
C ALA A 621 28.83 -13.83 -12.71
N ILE A 622 27.99 -14.42 -13.55
CA ILE A 622 28.40 -15.59 -14.31
C ILE A 622 29.39 -15.12 -15.41
N PRO A 623 30.65 -15.59 -15.44
CA PRO A 623 31.72 -14.94 -16.22
C PRO A 623 31.64 -15.06 -17.75
N VAL A 624 30.61 -15.70 -18.31
CA VAL A 624 30.53 -16.01 -19.74
C VAL A 624 29.15 -15.65 -20.32
N GLY A 625 29.06 -14.49 -20.97
CA GLY A 625 27.95 -14.08 -21.84
C GLY A 625 27.49 -12.62 -21.63
N SER A 626 27.02 -11.99 -22.70
CA SER A 626 26.40 -10.65 -22.68
C SER A 626 24.88 -10.75 -22.47
N GLY A 627 24.27 -9.81 -21.75
CA GLY A 627 22.82 -9.71 -21.59
C GLY A 627 22.34 -9.29 -20.20
N ASN A 628 21.03 -9.13 -20.06
CA ASN A 628 20.37 -8.73 -18.82
C ASN A 628 19.41 -9.83 -18.35
N PHE A 629 19.28 -10.00 -17.05
CA PHE A 629 18.13 -10.70 -16.48
C PHE A 629 16.98 -9.70 -16.34
N TYR A 630 15.78 -10.10 -16.77
CA TYR A 630 14.56 -9.28 -16.70
C TYR A 630 13.49 -9.90 -15.80
N ARG A 631 13.65 -11.17 -15.43
CA ARG A 631 12.69 -11.91 -14.62
C ARG A 631 13.40 -12.83 -13.63
N LEU A 632 12.79 -12.96 -12.46
CA LEU A 632 13.04 -13.99 -11.47
C LEU A 632 11.77 -14.80 -11.27
N TYR A 633 11.89 -16.11 -11.14
CA TYR A 633 10.77 -17.00 -10.86
C TYR A 633 11.19 -18.05 -9.82
N PHE A 634 10.52 -18.07 -8.68
CA PHE A 634 10.69 -19.08 -7.64
C PHE A 634 9.37 -19.84 -7.48
N TYR A 635 9.40 -21.16 -7.61
CA TYR A 635 8.22 -21.99 -7.35
C TYR A 635 8.18 -22.52 -5.92
N ASN A 636 9.28 -22.36 -5.18
CA ASN A 636 9.35 -22.50 -3.74
C ASN A 636 10.52 -21.63 -3.20
N PRO A 637 10.66 -21.45 -1.87
CA PRO A 637 11.68 -20.57 -1.30
C PRO A 637 13.14 -20.97 -1.53
N LEU A 638 13.41 -22.17 -2.06
CA LEU A 638 14.76 -22.69 -2.32
C LEU A 638 15.09 -22.73 -3.82
N VAL A 639 14.12 -23.07 -4.67
CA VAL A 639 14.37 -23.33 -6.09
C VAL A 639 13.76 -22.24 -6.95
N GLY A 640 14.62 -21.59 -7.74
CA GLY A 640 14.23 -20.51 -8.62
C GLY A 640 15.12 -20.35 -9.85
N TYR A 641 14.69 -19.49 -10.75
CA TYR A 641 15.28 -19.25 -12.06
C TYR A 641 15.42 -17.75 -12.32
N ALA A 642 16.51 -17.35 -12.97
CA ALA A 642 16.70 -16.01 -13.53
C ALA A 642 16.92 -16.11 -15.05
N TYR A 643 16.24 -15.25 -15.80
CA TYR A 643 16.24 -15.31 -17.28
C TYR A 643 15.97 -13.94 -17.94
N GLY A 644 16.29 -13.82 -19.24
CA GLY A 644 16.16 -12.58 -20.01
C GLY A 644 16.59 -12.69 -21.49
N SER A 645 16.96 -11.58 -22.13
CA SER A 645 17.11 -11.44 -23.60
C SER A 645 18.18 -12.35 -24.22
N THR A 646 19.41 -12.28 -23.74
CA THR A 646 20.54 -13.10 -24.25
C THR A 646 21.34 -13.73 -23.12
N ALA A 647 20.91 -13.50 -21.87
CA ALA A 647 21.59 -13.91 -20.66
C ALA A 647 21.52 -15.42 -20.37
N GLY A 648 20.83 -16.22 -21.19
CA GLY A 648 20.51 -17.61 -20.86
C GLY A 648 19.68 -17.71 -19.58
N THR A 649 19.36 -18.94 -19.16
CA THR A 649 18.60 -19.21 -17.94
C THR A 649 19.52 -19.83 -16.89
N ILE A 650 19.44 -19.34 -15.66
CA ILE A 650 20.19 -19.87 -14.53
C ILE A 650 19.22 -20.33 -13.45
N LYS A 651 19.63 -21.32 -12.66
CA LYS A 651 18.84 -21.94 -11.60
C LYS A 651 19.59 -21.93 -10.27
N THR A 652 18.86 -21.66 -9.20
CA THR A 652 19.28 -21.87 -7.82
C THR A 652 18.47 -23.01 -7.21
N THR A 653 19.05 -23.71 -6.23
CA THR A 653 18.37 -24.71 -5.39
C THR A 653 18.57 -24.44 -3.90
N ASP A 654 19.12 -23.29 -3.55
CA ASP A 654 19.51 -22.89 -2.19
C ASP A 654 19.03 -21.47 -1.83
N GLY A 655 17.93 -21.02 -2.45
CA GLY A 655 17.30 -19.74 -2.16
C GLY A 655 18.03 -18.54 -2.77
N GLY A 656 18.85 -18.77 -3.79
CA GLY A 656 19.58 -17.74 -4.51
C GLY A 656 21.01 -17.50 -4.02
N LEU A 657 21.53 -18.34 -3.12
CA LEU A 657 22.92 -18.26 -2.63
C LEU A 657 23.92 -18.70 -3.71
N THR A 658 23.57 -19.72 -4.49
CA THR A 658 24.35 -20.17 -5.64
C THR A 658 23.47 -20.36 -6.86
N TRP A 659 24.08 -20.15 -8.03
CA TRP A 659 23.40 -20.19 -9.33
C TRP A 659 24.19 -21.02 -10.32
N THR A 660 23.47 -21.85 -11.07
CA THR A 660 24.04 -22.73 -12.10
C THR A 660 23.33 -22.50 -13.42
N THR A 661 24.07 -22.51 -14.53
CA THR A 661 23.50 -22.35 -15.86
C THR A 661 22.63 -23.56 -16.21
N VAL A 662 21.38 -23.33 -16.60
CA VAL A 662 20.48 -24.32 -17.17
C VAL A 662 20.68 -24.33 -18.70
N PHE A 663 20.44 -25.48 -19.33
CA PHE A 663 20.63 -25.70 -20.77
C PHE A 663 20.11 -24.53 -21.65
N GLY A 664 20.93 -24.10 -22.63
CA GLY A 664 20.77 -22.87 -23.40
C GLY A 664 20.28 -23.06 -24.85
N GLY A 665 18.98 -23.27 -25.03
CA GLY A 665 18.35 -23.44 -26.35
C GLY A 665 17.46 -22.28 -26.82
N LEU A 666 17.05 -21.37 -25.92
CA LEU A 666 16.25 -20.20 -26.25
C LEU A 666 16.94 -18.95 -25.69
N SER A 667 17.30 -18.02 -26.57
CA SER A 667 17.51 -16.62 -26.19
C SER A 667 16.13 -15.98 -25.93
N ALA A 668 16.00 -14.99 -25.06
CA ALA A 668 14.73 -14.27 -24.83
C ALA A 668 13.56 -15.14 -24.31
N VAL A 669 13.74 -15.67 -23.10
CA VAL A 669 12.68 -16.34 -22.33
C VAL A 669 11.73 -15.30 -21.77
N THR A 670 10.43 -15.54 -21.89
CA THR A 670 9.38 -14.62 -21.45
C THR A 670 8.51 -15.17 -20.32
N GLY A 671 8.53 -16.48 -20.09
CA GLY A 671 7.88 -17.09 -18.92
C GLY A 671 8.39 -18.47 -18.58
N ILE A 672 8.50 -18.76 -17.29
CA ILE A 672 8.74 -20.10 -16.73
C ILE A 672 7.71 -20.30 -15.62
N HIS A 673 7.08 -21.48 -15.59
CA HIS A 673 6.16 -21.84 -14.52
C HIS A 673 6.21 -23.33 -14.23
N PHE A 674 6.00 -23.70 -12.96
CA PHE A 674 5.94 -25.08 -12.50
C PHE A 674 4.61 -25.29 -11.79
N TYR A 675 3.77 -26.18 -12.35
CA TYR A 675 2.49 -26.58 -11.76
C TYR A 675 2.70 -27.54 -10.59
N THR A 676 3.76 -28.36 -10.69
CA THR A 676 4.27 -29.22 -9.62
C THR A 676 5.79 -29.19 -9.66
N GLU A 677 6.47 -29.85 -8.72
CA GLU A 677 7.94 -29.97 -8.75
C GLU A 677 8.47 -30.67 -10.01
N ASP A 678 7.63 -31.49 -10.66
CA ASP A 678 7.98 -32.24 -11.86
C ASP A 678 7.47 -31.59 -13.15
N ILE A 679 6.27 -31.01 -13.12
CA ILE A 679 5.57 -30.54 -14.30
C ILE A 679 5.71 -29.02 -14.43
N GLY A 680 6.30 -28.57 -15.53
CA GLY A 680 6.50 -27.15 -15.79
C GLY A 680 6.47 -26.79 -17.27
N VAL A 681 6.32 -25.50 -17.53
CA VAL A 681 6.28 -24.89 -18.85
C VAL A 681 7.35 -23.81 -18.95
N TYR A 682 7.89 -23.68 -20.16
CA TYR A 682 8.91 -22.71 -20.51
C TYR A 682 8.53 -22.05 -21.85
N VAL A 683 8.46 -20.72 -21.87
CA VAL A 683 8.01 -19.90 -23.00
C VAL A 683 9.10 -18.93 -23.42
N GLY A 684 9.47 -18.92 -24.70
CA GLY A 684 10.49 -18.01 -25.26
C GLY A 684 10.70 -18.22 -26.77
N GLU A 685 11.17 -17.20 -27.48
CA GLU A 685 11.39 -17.20 -28.96
C GLU A 685 10.20 -17.71 -29.81
N GLY A 686 8.97 -17.49 -29.36
CA GLY A 686 7.81 -18.04 -30.06
C GLY A 686 7.68 -19.57 -29.95
N ARG A 687 8.28 -20.19 -28.94
CA ARG A 687 8.17 -21.62 -28.65
C ARG A 687 7.72 -21.85 -27.21
N ILE A 688 6.99 -22.93 -27.02
CA ILE A 688 6.56 -23.39 -25.71
C ILE A 688 7.06 -24.82 -25.51
N TYR A 689 7.75 -25.03 -24.39
CA TYR A 689 8.26 -26.31 -23.96
C TYR A 689 7.58 -26.76 -22.68
N ARG A 690 7.50 -28.08 -22.48
CA ARG A 690 6.98 -28.72 -21.27
C ARG A 690 7.97 -29.73 -20.71
N THR A 691 8.07 -29.76 -19.38
CA THR A 691 8.80 -30.78 -18.61
C THR A 691 7.83 -31.60 -17.74
N VAL A 692 8.23 -32.83 -17.44
CA VAL A 692 7.54 -33.75 -16.50
C VAL A 692 8.54 -34.38 -15.51
N ASN A 693 9.73 -33.79 -15.40
CA ASN A 693 10.82 -34.29 -14.56
C ASN A 693 11.65 -33.14 -13.96
N GLY A 694 10.98 -32.07 -13.54
CA GLY A 694 11.60 -30.98 -12.77
C GLY A 694 12.56 -30.12 -13.57
N GLY A 695 12.34 -30.06 -14.89
CA GLY A 695 13.15 -29.28 -15.82
C GLY A 695 14.48 -29.95 -16.19
N VAL A 696 14.64 -31.25 -15.91
CA VAL A 696 15.79 -32.04 -16.41
C VAL A 696 15.71 -32.17 -17.93
N ASN A 697 14.52 -32.46 -18.48
CA ASN A 697 14.26 -32.50 -19.92
C ASN A 697 13.07 -31.60 -20.27
N TRP A 698 13.17 -30.93 -21.43
CA TRP A 698 12.13 -30.04 -21.97
C TRP A 698 11.77 -30.47 -23.39
N ASN A 699 10.48 -30.68 -23.65
CA ASN A 699 9.96 -31.07 -24.95
C ASN A 699 9.13 -29.94 -25.56
N GLU A 700 9.36 -29.60 -26.82
CA GLU A 700 8.55 -28.58 -27.53
C GLU A 700 7.11 -29.12 -27.69
N VAL A 701 6.14 -28.36 -27.21
CA VAL A 701 4.70 -28.70 -27.29
C VAL A 701 3.94 -27.75 -28.22
N GLN A 702 4.45 -26.53 -28.44
CA GLN A 702 3.85 -25.57 -29.34
C GLN A 702 4.89 -24.67 -29.99
N ARG A 703 4.68 -24.38 -31.28
CA ARG A 703 5.41 -23.35 -32.02
C ARG A 703 4.43 -22.26 -32.46
N SER A 704 4.70 -21.04 -32.01
CA SER A 704 3.93 -19.84 -32.32
C SER A 704 4.38 -19.25 -33.66
N GLN A 705 3.45 -18.66 -34.38
CA GLN A 705 3.74 -17.84 -35.57
C GLN A 705 4.18 -16.40 -35.21
N TRP A 706 4.10 -16.03 -33.93
CA TRP A 706 4.49 -14.73 -33.38
C TRP A 706 5.57 -14.88 -32.32
N GLY A 707 6.40 -13.85 -32.13
CA GLY A 707 7.22 -13.73 -30.94
C GLY A 707 6.34 -13.61 -29.69
N LEU A 708 6.47 -14.56 -28.77
CA LEU A 708 5.74 -14.54 -27.49
C LEU A 708 6.47 -13.62 -26.51
N VAL A 709 5.77 -12.61 -26.00
CA VAL A 709 6.31 -11.51 -25.19
C VAL A 709 6.01 -11.67 -23.70
N GLY A 710 5.03 -12.51 -23.34
CA GLY A 710 4.68 -12.79 -21.95
C GLY A 710 3.92 -14.11 -21.80
N ALA A 711 3.95 -14.65 -20.59
CA ALA A 711 3.13 -15.79 -20.21
C ALA A 711 2.73 -15.67 -18.73
N ALA A 712 1.51 -16.10 -18.41
CA ALA A 712 0.94 -16.10 -17.08
C ALA A 712 0.19 -17.41 -16.83
N PHE A 713 0.10 -17.84 -15.56
CA PHE A 713 -0.34 -19.19 -15.21
C PHE A 713 -1.14 -19.17 -13.92
N THR A 714 -2.23 -19.95 -13.88
CA THR A 714 -3.08 -20.09 -12.69
C THR A 714 -3.70 -21.48 -12.64
N GLY A 715 -3.74 -22.10 -11.46
CA GLY A 715 -4.24 -23.46 -11.29
C GLY A 715 -3.56 -24.43 -12.26
N ASN A 716 -4.36 -25.11 -13.09
CA ASN A 716 -3.85 -26.00 -14.16
C ASN A 716 -3.75 -25.33 -15.54
N GLY A 717 -4.10 -24.04 -15.63
CA GLY A 717 -4.17 -23.30 -16.88
C GLY A 717 -3.05 -22.27 -17.04
N GLY A 718 -2.97 -21.72 -18.25
CA GLY A 718 -2.01 -20.68 -18.55
C GLY A 718 -2.25 -20.05 -19.92
N VAL A 719 -1.68 -18.87 -20.11
CA VAL A 719 -1.75 -18.10 -21.35
C VAL A 719 -0.35 -17.67 -21.77
N ALA A 720 -0.12 -17.64 -23.08
CA ALA A 720 1.09 -17.10 -23.67
C ALA A 720 0.67 -16.09 -24.75
N VAL A 721 1.09 -14.84 -24.59
CA VAL A 721 0.72 -13.73 -25.46
C VAL A 721 1.90 -13.31 -26.32
N GLY A 722 1.63 -12.91 -27.55
CA GLY A 722 2.59 -12.34 -28.50
C GLY A 722 1.99 -11.14 -29.21
N GLY A 723 2.79 -10.40 -29.97
CA GLY A 723 2.37 -9.09 -30.50
C GLY A 723 1.12 -9.08 -31.40
N ASN A 724 0.62 -10.22 -31.87
CA ASN A 724 -0.59 -10.30 -32.71
C ASN A 724 -1.54 -11.45 -32.32
N GLY A 725 -1.40 -12.03 -31.13
CA GLY A 725 -2.28 -13.11 -30.69
C GLY A 725 -1.85 -13.80 -29.41
N ALA A 726 -2.65 -14.78 -28.99
CA ALA A 726 -2.44 -15.52 -27.76
C ALA A 726 -2.70 -17.02 -27.95
N TYR A 727 -2.09 -17.83 -27.09
CA TYR A 727 -2.42 -19.23 -26.88
C TYR A 727 -2.84 -19.44 -25.42
N TYR A 728 -3.71 -20.42 -25.18
CA TYR A 728 -4.06 -20.85 -23.82
C TYR A 728 -3.95 -22.37 -23.66
N THR A 729 -3.80 -22.80 -22.41
CA THR A 729 -3.80 -24.19 -21.97
C THR A 729 -4.67 -24.34 -20.73
N SER A 730 -5.27 -25.52 -20.55
CA SER A 730 -6.02 -25.89 -19.35
C SER A 730 -5.55 -27.23 -18.77
N ASP A 731 -4.46 -27.79 -19.30
CA ASP A 731 -3.97 -29.15 -19.03
C ASP A 731 -2.48 -29.16 -18.63
N GLN A 732 -2.07 -28.17 -17.85
CA GLN A 732 -0.69 -27.98 -17.38
C GLN A 732 0.32 -27.88 -18.54
N GLY A 733 -0.10 -27.20 -19.61
CA GLY A 733 0.71 -26.94 -20.80
C GLY A 733 0.94 -28.13 -21.70
N ALA A 734 0.22 -29.25 -21.52
CA ALA A 734 0.36 -30.41 -22.39
C ALA A 734 -0.17 -30.13 -23.80
N THR A 735 -1.22 -29.33 -23.92
CA THR A 735 -1.76 -28.81 -25.18
C THR A 735 -1.97 -27.31 -25.12
N TRP A 736 -1.84 -26.65 -26.28
CA TRP A 736 -2.01 -25.21 -26.44
C TRP A 736 -2.95 -24.90 -27.61
N ILE A 737 -3.96 -24.07 -27.35
CA ILE A 737 -4.98 -23.69 -28.32
C ILE A 737 -4.82 -22.21 -28.65
N GLN A 738 -4.77 -21.88 -29.95
CA GLN A 738 -4.71 -20.48 -30.40
C GLN A 738 -6.04 -19.78 -30.13
N VAL A 739 -5.98 -18.60 -29.53
CA VAL A 739 -7.16 -17.75 -29.29
C VAL A 739 -7.53 -17.02 -30.58
N THR A 740 -8.82 -17.03 -30.95
CA THR A 740 -9.35 -16.32 -32.11
C THR A 740 -9.96 -14.97 -31.69
N GLY A 741 -9.90 -13.96 -32.56
CA GLY A 741 -10.56 -12.66 -32.32
C GLY A 741 -9.77 -11.64 -31.47
N VAL A 742 -8.50 -11.89 -31.16
CA VAL A 742 -7.65 -10.99 -30.32
C VAL A 742 -6.81 -10.00 -31.17
N SER A 743 -7.07 -9.92 -32.48
CA SER A 743 -6.06 -9.55 -33.49
C SER A 743 -5.83 -8.05 -33.76
N THR A 744 -6.23 -7.12 -32.89
CA THR A 744 -6.06 -5.67 -33.15
C THR A 744 -5.09 -4.96 -32.21
N GLU A 745 -4.59 -5.61 -31.16
CA GLU A 745 -3.78 -4.96 -30.13
C GLU A 745 -2.41 -5.63 -30.00
N ASN A 746 -1.33 -4.83 -29.90
CA ASN A 746 0.03 -5.34 -29.73
C ASN A 746 0.34 -5.58 -28.25
N PHE A 747 0.30 -6.84 -27.81
CA PHE A 747 0.60 -7.20 -26.43
C PHE A 747 2.06 -6.91 -26.06
N ARG A 748 2.26 -6.47 -24.81
CA ARG A 748 3.56 -6.28 -24.14
C ARG A 748 3.83 -7.35 -23.10
N GLY A 749 2.78 -7.81 -22.44
CA GLY A 749 2.87 -8.82 -21.41
C GLY A 749 1.50 -9.24 -20.92
N VAL A 750 1.51 -10.18 -19.99
CA VAL A 750 0.32 -10.73 -19.35
C VAL A 750 0.69 -11.13 -17.93
N GLU A 751 -0.24 -10.94 -17.02
CA GLU A 751 -0.12 -11.34 -15.62
C GLU A 751 -1.39 -12.08 -15.19
N SER A 752 -1.24 -12.98 -14.23
CA SER A 752 -2.37 -13.68 -13.60
C SER A 752 -2.58 -13.16 -12.20
N ASN A 753 -3.84 -12.94 -11.81
CA ASN A 753 -4.20 -12.78 -10.42
C ASN A 753 -4.28 -14.17 -9.76
N PRO A 754 -3.41 -14.47 -8.76
CA PRO A 754 -3.35 -15.78 -8.14
C PRO A 754 -4.65 -16.20 -7.43
N ALA A 755 -5.47 -15.25 -6.99
CA ALA A 755 -6.64 -15.53 -6.16
C ALA A 755 -7.92 -15.80 -6.99
N SER A 756 -8.08 -15.14 -8.14
CA SER A 756 -9.30 -15.21 -8.96
C SER A 756 -9.14 -15.97 -10.30
N SER A 757 -7.95 -16.49 -10.62
CA SER A 757 -7.65 -17.10 -11.93
C SER A 757 -7.85 -16.15 -13.13
N LEU A 758 -7.89 -14.85 -12.86
CA LEU A 758 -8.01 -13.79 -13.85
C LEU A 758 -6.68 -13.56 -14.55
N PHE A 759 -6.68 -13.47 -15.88
CA PHE A 759 -5.56 -13.01 -16.68
C PHE A 759 -5.78 -11.58 -17.16
N ILE A 760 -4.76 -10.75 -17.00
CA ILE A 760 -4.74 -9.38 -17.49
C ILE A 760 -3.56 -9.23 -18.45
N ALA A 761 -3.86 -8.95 -19.71
CA ALA A 761 -2.87 -8.61 -20.72
C ALA A 761 -2.86 -7.10 -20.94
N TYR A 762 -1.69 -6.56 -21.24
CA TYR A 762 -1.49 -5.12 -21.46
C TYR A 762 -0.70 -4.88 -22.74
N THR A 763 -0.92 -3.73 -23.37
CA THR A 763 -0.50 -3.44 -24.76
C THR A 763 0.42 -2.22 -24.84
N ASP A 764 1.08 -2.04 -26.00
CA ASP A 764 1.87 -0.83 -26.30
C ASP A 764 1.05 0.46 -26.20
N SER A 765 -0.24 0.40 -26.51
CA SER A 765 -1.18 1.52 -26.49
C SER A 765 -1.75 1.83 -25.10
N GLY A 766 -1.26 1.17 -24.04
CA GLY A 766 -1.76 1.34 -22.68
C GLY A 766 -3.07 0.60 -22.38
N ASN A 767 -3.67 -0.04 -23.39
CA ASN A 767 -4.90 -0.80 -23.22
C ASN A 767 -4.64 -2.05 -22.36
N MET A 768 -5.65 -2.41 -21.58
CA MET A 768 -5.68 -3.63 -20.80
C MET A 768 -6.82 -4.53 -21.30
N LEU A 769 -6.59 -5.83 -21.33
CA LEU A 769 -7.58 -6.83 -21.69
C LEU A 769 -7.66 -7.87 -20.58
N LYS A 770 -8.87 -8.31 -20.25
CA LYS A 770 -9.10 -9.34 -19.24
C LYS A 770 -9.68 -10.62 -19.80
N SER A 771 -9.29 -11.75 -19.20
CA SER A 771 -9.79 -13.09 -19.50
C SER A 771 -9.82 -13.95 -18.24
N VAL A 772 -10.88 -14.72 -18.03
CA VAL A 772 -11.02 -15.61 -16.85
C VAL A 772 -10.53 -17.03 -17.11
N ASP A 773 -10.33 -17.39 -18.38
CA ASP A 773 -10.02 -18.75 -18.83
C ASP A 773 -8.92 -18.80 -19.90
N GLY A 774 -8.44 -17.63 -20.35
CA GLY A 774 -7.49 -17.47 -21.44
C GLY A 774 -8.08 -17.64 -22.84
N SER A 775 -9.32 -18.13 -22.96
CA SER A 775 -9.96 -18.49 -24.23
C SER A 775 -10.71 -17.32 -24.87
N SER A 776 -11.15 -16.36 -24.06
CA SER A 776 -11.88 -15.17 -24.49
C SER A 776 -11.38 -13.91 -23.78
N TRP A 777 -11.23 -12.81 -24.53
CA TRP A 777 -10.68 -11.56 -24.01
C TRP A 777 -11.66 -10.41 -24.19
N SER A 778 -11.77 -9.58 -23.16
CA SER A 778 -12.56 -8.35 -23.18
C SER A 778 -11.66 -7.16 -22.87
N LYS A 779 -11.81 -6.08 -23.63
CA LYS A 779 -11.05 -4.84 -23.42
C LYS A 779 -11.57 -4.13 -22.17
N LEU A 780 -10.65 -3.72 -21.30
CA LEU A 780 -10.91 -2.78 -20.21
C LEU A 780 -10.78 -1.36 -20.76
N ALA A 781 -11.54 -0.41 -20.23
CA ALA A 781 -11.32 1.00 -20.57
C ALA A 781 -9.88 1.37 -20.20
N SER A 782 -9.12 1.94 -21.14
CA SER A 782 -7.71 2.25 -20.91
C SER A 782 -7.58 3.22 -19.75
N PRO A 783 -6.90 2.87 -18.64
CA PRO A 783 -6.73 3.79 -17.51
C PRO A 783 -5.74 4.92 -17.81
N VAL A 784 -5.00 4.81 -18.93
CA VAL A 784 -3.88 5.67 -19.31
C VAL A 784 -3.78 5.81 -20.83
N GLY A 785 -3.23 6.93 -21.32
CA GLY A 785 -2.84 7.10 -22.72
C GLY A 785 -1.46 6.52 -23.08
N GLY A 786 -0.69 6.06 -22.09
CA GLY A 786 0.72 5.66 -22.25
C GLY A 786 0.99 4.17 -22.05
N GLN A 787 2.18 3.74 -22.45
CA GLN A 787 2.60 2.33 -22.46
C GLN A 787 2.71 1.73 -21.05
N ILE A 788 2.03 0.60 -20.80
CA ILE A 788 2.22 -0.22 -19.59
C ILE A 788 3.32 -1.27 -19.84
N ASN A 789 4.28 -1.37 -18.93
CA ASN A 789 5.44 -2.26 -19.03
C ASN A 789 5.32 -3.48 -18.13
N ALA A 790 4.75 -3.31 -16.94
CA ALA A 790 4.58 -4.39 -15.98
C ALA A 790 3.30 -4.23 -15.16
N LEU A 791 2.76 -5.37 -14.76
CA LEU A 791 1.63 -5.48 -13.84
C LEU A 791 1.92 -6.62 -12.86
N ARG A 792 1.51 -6.46 -11.61
CA ARG A 792 1.53 -7.49 -10.57
C ARG A 792 0.32 -7.36 -9.65
N TYR A 793 -0.21 -8.51 -9.25
CA TYR A 793 -1.15 -8.61 -8.15
C TYR A 793 -0.43 -9.17 -6.92
N TYR A 794 -0.70 -8.57 -5.76
CA TYR A 794 -0.44 -9.21 -4.48
C TYR A 794 -1.59 -10.17 -4.15
N ASP A 795 -2.83 -9.69 -4.26
CA ASP A 795 -4.07 -10.44 -4.09
C ASP A 795 -5.24 -9.79 -4.88
N ASP A 796 -6.48 -10.25 -4.66
CA ASP A 796 -7.69 -9.70 -5.29
C ASP A 796 -8.00 -8.25 -4.87
N SER A 797 -7.38 -7.73 -3.82
CA SER A 797 -7.62 -6.36 -3.35
C SER A 797 -6.54 -5.38 -3.82
N LEU A 798 -5.32 -5.88 -4.04
CA LEU A 798 -4.13 -5.08 -4.30
C LEU A 798 -3.37 -5.55 -5.53
N GLY A 799 -3.38 -4.70 -6.57
CA GLY A 799 -2.50 -4.80 -7.73
C GLY A 799 -1.82 -3.47 -8.04
N LEU A 800 -0.67 -3.55 -8.69
CA LEU A 800 0.08 -2.41 -9.22
C LEU A 800 0.40 -2.63 -10.70
N ALA A 801 0.28 -1.57 -11.49
CA ALA A 801 0.74 -1.55 -12.88
C ALA A 801 1.64 -0.33 -13.10
N VAL A 802 2.74 -0.53 -13.82
CA VAL A 802 3.73 0.51 -14.08
C VAL A 802 4.12 0.55 -15.54
N GLY A 803 4.56 1.70 -16.02
CA GLY A 803 4.79 1.94 -17.44
C GLY A 803 5.85 3.00 -17.73
N GLY A 804 5.92 3.38 -19.00
CA GLY A 804 6.75 4.50 -19.43
C GLY A 804 6.24 5.83 -18.86
N GLN A 805 7.07 6.86 -18.91
CA GLN A 805 6.72 8.22 -18.46
C GLN A 805 6.17 8.30 -17.01
N GLY A 806 6.67 7.44 -16.13
CA GLY A 806 6.33 7.44 -14.73
C GLY A 806 4.92 6.92 -14.42
N ILE A 807 4.30 6.14 -15.30
CA ILE A 807 3.00 5.51 -15.02
C ILE A 807 3.09 4.62 -13.77
N ILE A 808 2.25 4.91 -12.77
CA ILE A 808 2.03 4.07 -11.59
C ILE A 808 0.52 4.03 -11.35
N LEU A 809 -0.05 2.84 -11.47
CA LEU A 809 -1.45 2.54 -11.24
C LEU A 809 -1.60 1.55 -10.09
N ARG A 810 -2.68 1.68 -9.33
CA ARG A 810 -3.07 0.78 -8.25
C ARG A 810 -4.55 0.38 -8.41
N THR A 811 -4.96 -0.76 -7.88
CA THR A 811 -6.38 -1.18 -7.88
C THR A 811 -7.23 -0.35 -6.89
N THR A 812 -8.51 -0.12 -7.19
CA THR A 812 -9.43 0.75 -6.41
C THR A 812 -10.40 0.00 -5.48
N THR A 813 -10.03 -1.20 -5.02
CA THR A 813 -10.86 -2.23 -4.34
C THR A 813 -11.67 -3.10 -5.31
N GLY A 814 -11.53 -4.43 -5.20
CA GLY A 814 -12.40 -5.42 -5.85
C GLY A 814 -11.82 -6.27 -6.99
N GLY A 815 -10.53 -6.18 -7.32
CA GLY A 815 -9.81 -7.18 -8.14
C GLY A 815 -10.21 -7.37 -9.61
N GLU A 816 -11.30 -6.75 -10.07
CA GLU A 816 -11.92 -6.97 -11.40
C GLU A 816 -11.80 -5.83 -12.42
#